data_AF-A0A067MQM8-F1
#
_entry.id   AF-A0A067MQM8-F1
#
_cell.length_a   1.000
_cell.length_b   1.000
_cell.length_c   1.000
_cell.angle_alpha   90.00
_cell.angle_beta   90.00
_cell.angle_gamma   90.00
#
_symmetry.space_group_name_H-M   'P 1'
#
loop_
_entity.id
_entity.type
_entity.pdbx_description
1 polymer ?
#
loop_
_entity_poly.entity_id
_entity_poly.type
_entity_poly.pdbx_seq_one_letter_code
_entity_poly.pdbx_strand_id
1 'polypeptide(L)'
;MKRWKSDAEYEPGRVRRPEIQMTRYLRYSERLSSVDMGAHEIADYLSLGSVYPRLTPLTEPMTCQEIDSVKSDLDWKCLSGPQPIPKVSRKDQLSSLFALRPEIKESEKAFRNGTQVRHEFVGTLKHFSQTKLANLHQIEFLAMQAFYVHAGRFLLCRVVSPPVRATTNVSFGVEDPAGLILKVSLSRIPIFNGASNAALDILLPIGTPLAVREPVVEVADGPPPCAFVSVTSPSDLIFLAPSDSILQNIVWNHTIRLPRPISSRVDQLNLIAANYLKAGQYQTAVRIFTKCLALNPNDPSLRVDRARAYVELEHFEAALVDASAAFVSTNITPGQKPEALYQVAKSELGLRRYPSALEKLLSLDLTLVHVKQAVKRCRERMGESRVGHYNWAQMFTLAAKSMPVDAAEFTGPIKVASSSRGGGRGIVATRKIRVGELLLVSTPIVSAFPGDSSIFDRELGANFIRKQVDGPCRVALISKLISKVVASPELYSCVTALYAGPTYPPPPSQLPPATRSPYPHAEIDIDTTLLEHIITYNAFYLKNIVHPRSTCSDTRNFLELPSALYLLPSLFNHSCVPNTTWHHFGDVMVIRAAKNIVEGEELTLSYISGPGDTLWSRAAELELHTSRCDCSLCGADRNDEEQQCRIRAAYDLLLRRSDIEEAISPEDLLANVETTYSALRGSFRPTMSRGYSYLMQVLARNAEEDPAQWSAVVAGGIQSLEAAGVVVKDKIVVFEHTGVCDESNDSLVIGTDAIPTFAPEMCVEVMLRMTRAFQSQGDMRMARRWLSAARWMEKASTGADRDMFHLRYVESLQRLGLDEFSRSTV
;
A
#
# COMPACT_ATOMS: atom_id res chain seq x y z
N MET A 1 -68.42 -1.05 -20.68
CA MET A 1 -66.97 -0.83 -20.91
C MET A 1 -66.68 0.62 -20.49
N LYS A 2 -66.76 0.94 -19.19
CA LYS A 2 -65.73 0.86 -18.12
C LYS A 2 -64.50 1.75 -18.42
N ARG A 3 -64.15 2.82 -17.69
CA ARG A 3 -64.79 3.69 -16.67
C ARG A 3 -63.76 4.85 -16.47
N TRP A 4 -64.23 6.11 -16.59
CA TRP A 4 -63.89 7.36 -15.84
C TRP A 4 -62.46 7.93 -15.88
N LYS A 5 -62.17 9.18 -16.29
CA LYS A 5 -62.57 10.58 -15.91
C LYS A 5 -61.95 11.14 -14.61
N SER A 6 -61.38 12.34 -14.80
CA SER A 6 -61.24 13.54 -13.94
C SER A 6 -60.25 13.58 -12.78
N ASP A 7 -59.33 14.54 -12.91
CA ASP A 7 -59.04 15.67 -12.02
C ASP A 7 -58.79 15.42 -10.53
N ALA A 8 -57.63 15.89 -10.05
CA ALA A 8 -57.52 17.12 -9.24
C ALA A 8 -56.44 17.03 -8.14
N GLU A 9 -55.86 18.20 -7.89
CA GLU A 9 -55.30 18.66 -6.60
C GLU A 9 -53.83 18.38 -6.25
N TYR A 10 -53.08 19.46 -6.43
CA TYR A 10 -51.85 19.84 -5.77
C TYR A 10 -52.12 20.03 -4.26
N GLU A 11 -51.64 19.12 -3.41
CA GLU A 11 -51.55 19.34 -1.95
C GLU A 11 -50.15 19.84 -1.57
N PRO A 12 -49.99 21.07 -1.05
CA PRO A 12 -48.79 21.47 -0.34
C PRO A 12 -48.93 21.05 1.13
N GLY A 13 -48.26 19.98 1.54
CA GLY A 13 -48.19 19.62 2.96
C GLY A 13 -48.14 18.13 3.27
N ARG A 14 -47.03 17.46 2.97
CA ARG A 14 -46.60 16.28 3.73
C ARG A 14 -45.09 16.30 3.89
N VAL A 15 -44.65 16.77 5.06
CA VAL A 15 -43.33 16.42 5.60
C VAL A 15 -43.27 14.89 5.63
N ARG A 16 -42.44 14.29 4.75
CA ARG A 16 -42.15 12.85 4.84
C ARG A 16 -41.49 12.62 6.20
N ARG A 17 -42.14 11.86 7.07
CA ARG A 17 -41.59 11.52 8.39
C ARG A 17 -40.21 10.84 8.23
N PRO A 18 -39.19 11.23 9.01
CA PRO A 18 -37.83 10.68 8.93
C PRO A 18 -37.71 9.18 9.27
N GLU A 19 -38.77 8.55 9.78
CA GLU A 19 -38.81 7.13 10.15
C GLU A 19 -38.52 6.18 8.97
N ILE A 20 -38.98 6.50 7.75
CA ILE A 20 -38.81 5.61 6.57
C ILE A 20 -37.35 5.62 6.07
N GLN A 21 -36.65 6.76 6.16
CA GLN A 21 -35.21 6.82 5.83
C GLN A 21 -34.39 6.11 6.90
N MET A 22 -34.68 6.35 8.18
CA MET A 22 -33.98 5.72 9.31
C MET A 22 -34.07 4.18 9.27
N THR A 23 -35.24 3.63 8.91
CA THR A 23 -35.43 2.17 8.79
C THR A 23 -34.58 1.56 7.66
N ARG A 24 -34.34 2.31 6.57
CA ARG A 24 -33.43 1.90 5.47
C ARG A 24 -31.96 1.93 5.91
N TYR A 25 -31.58 2.87 6.79
CA TYR A 25 -30.24 2.97 7.35
C TYR A 25 -29.96 1.97 8.48
N LEU A 26 -30.96 1.60 9.28
CA LEU A 26 -30.83 0.49 10.23
C LEU A 26 -30.55 -0.82 9.48
N ARG A 27 -31.22 -1.06 8.34
CA ARG A 27 -30.89 -2.18 7.44
C ARG A 27 -29.49 -2.04 6.83
N TYR A 28 -29.01 -0.83 6.55
CA TYR A 28 -27.64 -0.59 6.10
C TYR A 28 -26.61 -0.85 7.21
N SER A 29 -26.92 -0.49 8.47
CA SER A 29 -26.09 -0.81 9.64
C SER A 29 -26.08 -2.30 9.97
N GLU A 30 -27.21 -2.99 9.81
CA GLU A 30 -27.29 -4.45 9.88
C GLU A 30 -26.49 -5.08 8.74
N ARG A 31 -26.54 -4.51 7.53
CA ARG A 31 -25.67 -4.91 6.41
C ARG A 31 -24.21 -4.55 6.60
N LEU A 32 -23.86 -3.49 7.32
CA LEU A 32 -22.47 -3.20 7.68
C LEU A 32 -21.93 -4.18 8.72
N SER A 33 -22.81 -4.82 9.50
CA SER A 33 -22.45 -5.93 10.39
C SER A 33 -22.30 -7.27 9.66
N SER A 34 -22.90 -7.42 8.48
CA SER A 34 -22.63 -8.52 7.55
C SER A 34 -21.66 -8.03 6.47
N VAL A 35 -20.36 -8.24 6.64
CA VAL A 35 -19.21 -7.71 5.87
C VAL A 35 -19.29 -7.83 4.32
N ASP A 36 -20.35 -8.36 3.74
CA ASP A 36 -20.68 -8.28 2.31
C ASP A 36 -21.56 -7.07 1.98
N MET A 37 -20.95 -6.04 1.41
CA MET A 37 -21.67 -5.16 0.48
C MET A 37 -21.08 -5.32 -0.92
N GLY A 38 -21.76 -6.12 -1.73
CA GLY A 38 -21.64 -6.12 -3.19
C GLY A 38 -21.97 -4.73 -3.76
N ALA A 39 -21.37 -4.43 -4.91
CA ALA A 39 -21.34 -3.12 -5.53
C ALA A 39 -22.72 -2.56 -5.95
N HIS A 40 -23.76 -3.40 -6.00
CA HIS A 40 -25.06 -3.04 -6.54
C HIS A 40 -25.91 -2.09 -5.69
N GLU A 41 -25.71 -1.98 -4.37
CA GLU A 41 -26.57 -1.10 -3.54
C GLU A 41 -26.04 0.33 -3.36
N ILE A 42 -24.80 0.61 -3.80
CA ILE A 42 -24.17 1.93 -3.73
C ILE A 42 -24.34 2.71 -5.06
N ALA A 43 -24.59 2.01 -6.17
CA ALA A 43 -24.64 2.60 -7.51
C ALA A 43 -25.77 3.64 -7.70
N ASP A 44 -26.88 3.52 -6.97
CA ASP A 44 -28.02 4.44 -7.11
C ASP A 44 -27.83 5.80 -6.43
N TYR A 45 -26.72 6.04 -5.72
CA TYR A 45 -26.53 7.27 -4.91
C TYR A 45 -25.33 8.16 -5.29
N LEU A 46 -24.45 7.79 -6.23
CA LEU A 46 -23.17 8.51 -6.44
C LEU A 46 -22.88 8.89 -7.90
N SER A 47 -23.62 9.87 -8.42
CA SER A 47 -23.32 10.58 -9.67
C SER A 47 -22.70 11.96 -9.45
N LEU A 48 -21.58 12.08 -8.71
CA LEU A 48 -20.74 13.29 -8.74
C LEU A 48 -19.24 12.93 -8.77
N GLY A 49 -18.51 13.60 -9.66
CA GLY A 49 -17.24 13.19 -10.27
C GLY A 49 -16.07 12.88 -9.32
N SER A 50 -15.33 11.82 -9.64
CA SER A 50 -14.04 11.48 -9.02
C SER A 50 -12.88 11.93 -9.92
N VAL A 51 -11.78 12.38 -9.31
CA VAL A 51 -10.56 12.89 -9.98
C VAL A 51 -9.65 11.76 -10.52
N TYR A 52 -9.95 10.50 -10.18
CA TYR A 52 -9.35 9.33 -10.81
C TYR A 52 -10.26 8.83 -11.94
N PRO A 53 -9.71 8.42 -13.11
CA PRO A 53 -10.52 7.83 -14.17
C PRO A 53 -11.27 6.64 -13.60
N ARG A 54 -12.60 6.74 -13.51
CA ARG A 54 -13.46 5.65 -13.05
C ARG A 54 -13.23 4.45 -13.96
N LEU A 55 -12.55 3.44 -13.46
CA LEU A 55 -12.65 2.10 -14.00
C LEU A 55 -13.94 1.54 -13.43
N THR A 56 -15.08 1.77 -14.07
CA THR A 56 -16.31 1.04 -13.73
C THR A 56 -16.01 -0.45 -13.86
N PRO A 57 -16.02 -1.26 -12.78
CA PRO A 57 -15.87 -2.69 -12.92
C PRO A 57 -17.16 -3.20 -13.58
N LEU A 58 -17.08 -3.73 -14.79
CA LEU A 58 -18.21 -4.34 -15.48
C LEU A 58 -18.64 -5.69 -14.85
N THR A 59 -17.93 -6.16 -13.81
CA THR A 59 -18.27 -7.32 -12.98
C THR A 59 -18.02 -7.01 -11.51
N GLU A 60 -18.97 -7.35 -10.63
CA GLU A 60 -18.84 -7.12 -9.19
C GLU A 60 -17.68 -7.94 -8.56
N PRO A 61 -17.02 -7.43 -7.50
CA PRO A 61 -16.06 -8.21 -6.72
C PRO A 61 -16.73 -9.45 -6.09
N MET A 62 -15.97 -10.53 -5.88
CA MET A 62 -16.47 -11.71 -5.16
C MET A 62 -16.99 -11.34 -3.77
N THR A 63 -18.10 -11.94 -3.39
CA THR A 63 -18.65 -11.92 -2.02
C THR A 63 -17.84 -12.82 -1.09
N CYS A 64 -17.95 -12.60 0.22
CA CYS A 64 -17.36 -13.45 1.25
C CYS A 64 -17.81 -14.91 1.12
N GLN A 65 -19.08 -15.14 0.78
CA GLN A 65 -19.61 -16.49 0.55
C GLN A 65 -18.95 -17.18 -0.67
N GLU A 66 -18.76 -16.46 -1.77
CA GLU A 66 -18.05 -16.98 -2.94
C GLU A 66 -16.58 -17.26 -2.63
N ILE A 67 -15.92 -16.38 -1.88
CA ILE A 67 -14.54 -16.57 -1.41
C ILE A 67 -14.43 -17.85 -0.57
N ASP A 68 -15.32 -18.05 0.41
CA ASP A 68 -15.34 -19.25 1.26
C ASP A 68 -15.66 -20.52 0.45
N SER A 69 -16.56 -20.44 -0.53
CA SER A 69 -16.89 -21.56 -1.42
C SER A 69 -15.68 -21.97 -2.26
N VAL A 70 -15.04 -21.01 -2.93
CA VAL A 70 -13.85 -21.28 -3.75
C VAL A 70 -12.70 -21.82 -2.91
N LYS A 71 -12.49 -21.27 -1.70
CA LYS A 71 -11.49 -21.79 -0.78
C LYS A 71 -11.77 -23.24 -0.41
N SER A 72 -13.02 -23.55 -0.07
CA SER A 72 -13.44 -24.91 0.31
C SER A 72 -13.23 -25.91 -0.82
N ASP A 73 -13.53 -25.51 -2.06
CA ASP A 73 -13.30 -26.35 -3.24
C ASP A 73 -11.80 -26.62 -3.48
N LEU A 74 -10.95 -25.60 -3.31
CA LEU A 74 -9.49 -25.73 -3.43
C LEU A 74 -8.92 -26.64 -2.33
N ASP A 75 -9.32 -26.41 -1.08
CA ASP A 75 -8.88 -27.22 0.06
C ASP A 75 -9.36 -28.68 -0.09
N TRP A 76 -10.59 -28.90 -0.57
CA TRP A 76 -11.11 -30.24 -0.87
C TRP A 76 -10.29 -30.96 -1.94
N LYS A 77 -9.92 -30.28 -3.03
CA LYS A 77 -9.07 -30.86 -4.08
C LYS A 77 -7.70 -31.29 -3.52
N CYS A 78 -7.09 -30.49 -2.65
CA CYS A 78 -5.84 -30.84 -1.97
C CYS A 78 -6.00 -32.04 -1.01
N LEU A 79 -7.14 -32.15 -0.32
CA LEU A 79 -7.43 -33.24 0.62
C LEU A 79 -7.86 -34.55 -0.06
N SER A 80 -8.35 -34.48 -1.29
CA SER A 80 -8.83 -35.64 -2.07
C SER A 80 -7.74 -36.67 -2.42
N GLY A 81 -6.49 -36.36 -2.09
CA GLY A 81 -5.34 -37.24 -2.28
C GLY A 81 -4.85 -37.28 -3.74
N PRO A 82 -3.73 -37.99 -3.98
CA PRO A 82 -3.07 -38.00 -5.29
C PRO A 82 -3.96 -38.62 -6.37
N GLN A 83 -4.04 -37.97 -7.54
CA GLN A 83 -4.83 -38.46 -8.68
C GLN A 83 -3.94 -38.78 -9.90
N PRO A 84 -4.35 -39.71 -10.78
CA PRO A 84 -3.65 -39.94 -12.05
C PRO A 84 -3.66 -38.69 -12.93
N ILE A 85 -2.52 -38.41 -13.57
CA ILE A 85 -2.40 -37.31 -14.54
C ILE A 85 -3.16 -37.70 -15.84
N PRO A 86 -4.06 -36.85 -16.37
CA PRO A 86 -4.70 -37.07 -17.66
C PRO A 86 -3.70 -37.31 -18.78
N LYS A 87 -3.88 -38.37 -19.55
CA LYS A 87 -2.98 -38.72 -20.67
C LYS A 87 -3.38 -37.95 -21.93
N VAL A 88 -2.47 -37.11 -22.41
CA VAL A 88 -2.61 -36.39 -23.69
C VAL A 88 -1.46 -36.79 -24.61
N SER A 89 -1.73 -36.93 -25.91
CA SER A 89 -0.67 -37.27 -26.87
C SER A 89 0.35 -36.13 -26.96
N ARG A 90 1.62 -36.46 -27.16
CA ARG A 90 2.70 -35.47 -27.31
C ARG A 90 2.39 -34.43 -28.40
N LYS A 91 1.82 -34.88 -29.52
CA LYS A 91 1.46 -34.04 -30.66
C LYS A 91 0.37 -33.04 -30.30
N ASP A 92 -0.67 -33.48 -29.60
CA ASP A 92 -1.78 -32.63 -29.21
C ASP A 92 -1.36 -31.64 -28.12
N GLN A 93 -0.55 -32.09 -27.15
CA GLN A 93 -0.01 -31.24 -26.09
C GLN A 93 0.85 -30.11 -26.67
N LEU A 94 1.76 -30.42 -27.58
CA LEU A 94 2.55 -29.39 -28.28
C LEU A 94 1.64 -28.43 -29.05
N SER A 95 0.68 -28.95 -29.80
CA SER A 95 -0.21 -28.12 -30.61
C SER A 95 -0.99 -27.12 -29.74
N SER A 96 -1.52 -27.56 -28.59
CA SER A 96 -2.17 -26.69 -27.60
C SER A 96 -1.19 -25.67 -26.99
N LEU A 97 0.01 -26.09 -26.60
CA LEU A 97 1.01 -25.19 -26.00
C LEU A 97 1.48 -24.09 -26.95
N PHE A 98 1.60 -24.38 -28.25
CA PHE A 98 1.91 -23.37 -29.27
C PHE A 98 0.72 -22.43 -29.55
N ALA A 99 -0.52 -22.87 -29.29
CA ALA A 99 -1.74 -22.07 -29.42
C ALA A 99 -2.00 -21.14 -28.22
N LEU A 100 -1.36 -21.37 -27.05
CA LEU A 100 -1.57 -20.52 -25.86
C LEU A 100 -1.25 -19.04 -26.10
N ARG A 101 -0.19 -18.74 -26.85
CA ARG A 101 0.24 -17.34 -27.10
C ARG A 101 -0.80 -16.54 -27.89
N PRO A 102 -1.37 -17.01 -29.01
CA PRO A 102 -2.47 -16.31 -29.67
C PRO A 102 -3.75 -16.27 -28.83
N GLU A 103 -4.13 -17.35 -28.13
CA GLU A 103 -5.31 -17.39 -27.26
C GLU A 103 -5.25 -16.34 -26.15
N ILE A 104 -4.12 -16.26 -25.45
CA ILE A 104 -3.94 -15.28 -24.36
C ILE A 104 -3.94 -13.86 -24.92
N LYS A 105 -3.36 -13.60 -26.09
CA LYS A 105 -3.44 -12.27 -26.73
C LYS A 105 -4.89 -11.87 -27.04
N GLU A 106 -5.74 -12.82 -27.41
CA GLU A 106 -7.15 -12.56 -27.65
C GLU A 106 -7.90 -12.30 -26.34
N SER A 107 -7.64 -13.10 -25.29
CA SER A 107 -8.16 -12.85 -23.94
C SER A 107 -7.69 -11.50 -23.37
N GLU A 108 -6.44 -11.10 -23.61
CA GLU A 108 -5.92 -9.78 -23.21
C GLU A 108 -6.64 -8.64 -23.93
N LYS A 109 -7.03 -8.80 -25.20
CA LYS A 109 -7.85 -7.80 -25.90
C LYS A 109 -9.23 -7.68 -25.26
N ALA A 110 -9.88 -8.79 -24.93
CA ALA A 110 -11.17 -8.77 -24.22
C ALA A 110 -11.04 -8.11 -22.83
N PHE A 111 -9.98 -8.42 -22.10
CA PHE A 111 -9.65 -7.82 -20.80
C PHE A 111 -9.41 -6.30 -20.89
N ARG A 112 -8.67 -5.84 -21.92
CA ARG A 112 -8.47 -4.40 -22.19
C ARG A 112 -9.79 -3.69 -22.50
N ASN A 113 -10.67 -4.36 -23.23
CA ASN A 113 -12.01 -3.84 -23.56
C ASN A 113 -12.98 -3.83 -22.36
N GLY A 114 -12.57 -4.34 -21.19
CA GLY A 114 -13.31 -4.23 -19.94
C GLY A 114 -14.35 -5.31 -19.71
N THR A 115 -14.46 -6.33 -20.56
CA THR A 115 -15.51 -7.36 -20.45
C THR A 115 -15.23 -8.46 -19.42
N GLN A 116 -14.10 -8.42 -18.70
CA GLN A 116 -13.69 -9.49 -17.77
C GLN A 116 -12.78 -8.95 -16.65
N VAL A 117 -12.99 -9.42 -15.41
CA VAL A 117 -12.08 -9.24 -14.26
C VAL A 117 -11.43 -10.58 -13.91
N ARG A 118 -10.17 -10.56 -13.45
CA ARG A 118 -9.45 -11.76 -13.01
C ARG A 118 -9.16 -11.68 -11.51
N HIS A 119 -9.33 -12.81 -10.83
CA HIS A 119 -9.02 -12.96 -9.41
C HIS A 119 -7.78 -13.82 -9.23
N GLU A 120 -6.83 -13.32 -8.44
CA GLU A 120 -5.67 -14.04 -7.94
C GLU A 120 -5.96 -14.52 -6.52
N PHE A 121 -5.67 -15.79 -6.22
CA PHE A 121 -5.91 -16.36 -4.90
C PHE A 121 -4.75 -16.05 -3.95
N VAL A 122 -5.10 -15.48 -2.79
CA VAL A 122 -4.16 -15.11 -1.71
C VAL A 122 -4.49 -15.91 -0.46
N GLY A 123 -3.46 -16.49 0.17
CA GLY A 123 -3.62 -17.32 1.36
C GLY A 123 -3.99 -18.78 1.07
N THR A 124 -3.73 -19.26 -0.16
CA THR A 124 -3.75 -20.70 -0.43
C THR A 124 -2.47 -21.36 0.09
N LEU A 125 -2.59 -22.63 0.50
CA LEU A 125 -1.41 -23.41 0.87
C LEU A 125 -0.60 -23.66 -0.40
N LYS A 126 0.58 -23.05 -0.50
CA LYS A 126 1.52 -23.24 -1.60
C LYS A 126 2.74 -23.97 -1.06
N HIS A 127 3.21 -24.96 -1.80
CA HIS A 127 4.45 -25.63 -1.46
C HIS A 127 5.65 -24.75 -1.80
N PHE A 128 6.68 -24.79 -0.96
CA PHE A 128 8.01 -24.33 -1.30
C PHE A 128 9.05 -25.31 -0.75
N SER A 129 10.14 -25.51 -1.48
CA SER A 129 11.18 -26.46 -1.06
C SER A 129 12.24 -25.82 -0.17
N GLN A 130 12.56 -26.48 0.94
CA GLN A 130 13.72 -26.17 1.80
C GLN A 130 14.91 -27.09 1.51
N THR A 131 14.69 -28.14 0.72
CA THR A 131 15.73 -29.12 0.39
C THR A 131 16.56 -28.60 -0.77
N LYS A 132 17.89 -28.61 -0.64
CA LYS A 132 18.78 -28.22 -1.74
C LYS A 132 18.75 -29.27 -2.86
N LEU A 133 18.87 -28.83 -4.12
CA LEU A 133 18.76 -29.69 -5.30
C LEU A 133 19.68 -30.92 -5.24
N ALA A 134 20.90 -30.76 -4.73
CA ALA A 134 21.87 -31.86 -4.59
C ALA A 134 21.41 -33.01 -3.69
N ASN A 135 20.41 -32.77 -2.82
CA ASN A 135 19.87 -33.76 -1.89
C ASN A 135 18.52 -34.34 -2.36
N LEU A 136 18.08 -34.00 -3.57
CA LEU A 136 16.82 -34.47 -4.14
C LEU A 136 17.07 -35.59 -5.16
N HIS A 137 16.12 -36.50 -5.32
CA HIS A 137 16.16 -37.54 -6.34
C HIS A 137 15.32 -37.17 -7.56
N GLN A 138 15.80 -37.48 -8.76
CA GLN A 138 15.04 -37.19 -9.98
C GLN A 138 13.69 -37.92 -10.01
N ILE A 139 12.67 -37.26 -10.55
CA ILE A 139 11.37 -37.84 -10.90
C ILE A 139 11.02 -37.53 -12.35
N GLU A 140 10.32 -38.45 -13.01
CA GLU A 140 9.79 -38.31 -14.37
C GLU A 140 8.28 -38.11 -14.34
N PHE A 141 7.69 -37.53 -15.39
CA PHE A 141 6.26 -37.22 -15.43
C PHE A 141 5.37 -38.45 -15.26
N LEU A 142 5.82 -39.62 -15.73
CA LEU A 142 5.05 -40.86 -15.62
C LEU A 142 4.86 -41.31 -14.15
N ALA A 143 5.79 -40.94 -13.27
CA ALA A 143 5.76 -41.27 -11.85
C ALA A 143 5.05 -40.19 -11.01
N MET A 144 4.59 -39.11 -11.63
CA MET A 144 3.94 -38.00 -10.93
C MET A 144 2.43 -38.18 -10.83
N GLN A 145 1.85 -37.56 -9.80
CA GLN A 145 0.42 -37.55 -9.53
C GLN A 145 -0.09 -36.12 -9.38
N ALA A 146 -1.32 -35.87 -9.81
CA ALA A 146 -2.02 -34.61 -9.63
C ALA A 146 -2.40 -34.38 -8.16
N PHE A 147 -2.45 -33.11 -7.75
CA PHE A 147 -2.74 -32.62 -6.41
C PHE A 147 -1.80 -33.19 -5.34
N TYR A 148 -0.55 -33.43 -5.71
CA TYR A 148 0.46 -34.03 -4.84
C TYR A 148 1.80 -33.29 -4.88
N VAL A 149 2.40 -33.13 -3.69
CA VAL A 149 3.75 -32.61 -3.52
C VAL A 149 4.74 -33.77 -3.55
N HIS A 150 5.63 -33.77 -4.53
CA HIS A 150 6.62 -34.84 -4.68
C HIS A 150 7.86 -34.54 -3.81
N ALA A 151 7.68 -34.60 -2.48
CA ALA A 151 8.73 -34.31 -1.52
C ALA A 151 9.96 -35.23 -1.69
N GLY A 152 11.16 -34.69 -1.46
CA GLY A 152 12.42 -35.39 -1.69
C GLY A 152 12.76 -35.65 -3.17
N ARG A 153 11.96 -35.13 -4.11
CA ARG A 153 12.17 -35.27 -5.56
C ARG A 153 12.48 -33.95 -6.25
N PHE A 154 13.10 -34.01 -7.42
CA PHE A 154 13.16 -32.89 -8.36
C PHE A 154 12.79 -33.34 -9.76
N LEU A 155 12.09 -32.49 -10.51
CA LEU A 155 11.81 -32.71 -11.93
C LEU A 155 12.93 -32.08 -12.75
N LEU A 156 13.63 -32.89 -13.54
CA LEU A 156 14.50 -32.41 -14.61
C LEU A 156 13.68 -32.26 -15.88
N CYS A 157 13.68 -31.07 -16.49
CA CYS A 157 12.96 -30.83 -17.73
C CYS A 157 13.65 -29.80 -18.62
N ARG A 158 13.19 -29.64 -19.86
CA ARG A 158 13.62 -28.55 -20.75
C ARG A 158 12.46 -27.90 -21.47
N VAL A 159 12.58 -26.60 -21.75
CA VAL A 159 11.55 -25.82 -22.43
C VAL A 159 11.33 -26.32 -23.87
N VAL A 160 10.08 -26.56 -24.27
CA VAL A 160 9.71 -27.04 -25.62
C VAL A 160 8.70 -26.19 -26.36
N SER A 161 8.10 -25.18 -25.71
CA SER A 161 7.22 -24.21 -26.36
C SER A 161 7.61 -22.78 -26.01
N PRO A 162 7.19 -21.78 -26.81
CA PRO A 162 7.37 -20.37 -26.45
C PRO A 162 6.65 -20.03 -25.14
N PRO A 163 7.28 -19.27 -24.24
CA PRO A 163 6.64 -18.76 -23.03
C PRO A 163 5.58 -17.71 -23.33
N VAL A 164 4.52 -17.72 -22.52
CA VAL A 164 3.43 -16.76 -22.59
C VAL A 164 3.11 -16.23 -21.21
N ARG A 165 2.85 -14.93 -21.13
CA ARG A 165 2.37 -14.27 -19.92
C ARG A 165 0.85 -14.17 -19.95
N ALA A 166 0.23 -14.49 -18.82
CA ALA A 166 -1.14 -14.11 -18.51
C ALA A 166 -1.11 -13.44 -17.12
N THR A 167 -1.26 -12.12 -17.07
CA THR A 167 -1.13 -11.28 -15.84
C THR A 167 0.20 -11.52 -15.09
N THR A 168 0.15 -11.96 -13.83
CA THR A 168 1.31 -12.29 -12.98
C THR A 168 1.95 -13.63 -13.36
N ASN A 169 1.23 -14.49 -14.07
CA ASN A 169 1.63 -15.86 -14.35
C ASN A 169 2.34 -15.97 -15.70
N VAL A 170 3.36 -16.83 -15.78
CA VAL A 170 4.05 -17.19 -17.03
C VAL A 170 3.91 -18.69 -17.24
N SER A 171 3.40 -19.10 -18.39
CA SER A 171 3.21 -20.51 -18.75
C SER A 171 4.02 -20.91 -19.98
N PHE A 172 4.48 -22.15 -20.02
CA PHE A 172 5.16 -22.76 -21.18
C PHE A 172 5.14 -24.28 -21.08
N GLY A 173 5.40 -24.96 -22.18
CA GLY A 173 5.60 -26.40 -22.22
C GLY A 173 7.02 -26.78 -21.85
N VAL A 174 7.16 -27.85 -21.08
CA VAL A 174 8.45 -28.52 -20.85
C VAL A 174 8.33 -30.01 -21.16
N GLU A 175 9.45 -30.63 -21.51
CA GLU A 175 9.56 -32.08 -21.59
C GLU A 175 10.53 -32.63 -20.56
N ASP A 176 10.26 -33.82 -20.05
CA ASP A 176 11.21 -34.62 -19.26
C ASP A 176 12.13 -35.46 -20.16
N PRO A 177 13.17 -36.13 -19.63
CA PRO A 177 14.06 -36.97 -20.43
C PRO A 177 13.34 -38.11 -21.17
N ALA A 178 12.27 -38.64 -20.57
CA ALA A 178 11.42 -39.67 -21.16
C ALA A 178 10.62 -39.18 -22.37
N GLY A 179 10.50 -37.87 -22.57
CA GLY A 179 9.84 -37.27 -23.72
C GLY A 179 8.35 -36.98 -23.51
N LEU A 180 7.87 -37.06 -22.27
CA LEU A 180 6.53 -36.61 -21.91
C LEU A 180 6.52 -35.09 -21.76
N ILE A 181 5.39 -34.46 -22.09
CA ILE A 181 5.24 -33.01 -22.08
C ILE A 181 4.15 -32.62 -21.12
N LEU A 182 4.43 -31.66 -20.24
CA LEU A 182 3.44 -30.96 -19.44
C LEU A 182 3.61 -29.45 -19.59
N LYS A 183 2.53 -28.73 -19.31
CA LYS A 183 2.60 -27.29 -19.09
C LYS A 183 3.25 -27.03 -17.73
N VAL A 184 4.12 -26.03 -17.64
CA VAL A 184 4.58 -25.43 -16.40
C VAL A 184 3.89 -24.07 -16.28
N SER A 185 3.36 -23.76 -15.10
CA SER A 185 2.83 -22.45 -14.75
C SER A 185 3.67 -21.86 -13.62
N LEU A 186 4.23 -20.70 -13.87
CA LEU A 186 5.07 -19.95 -12.93
C LEU A 186 4.27 -18.78 -12.37
N SER A 187 4.08 -18.73 -11.06
CA SER A 187 3.37 -17.64 -10.39
C SER A 187 4.33 -16.68 -9.71
N ARG A 188 4.25 -15.39 -10.06
CA ARG A 188 4.97 -14.27 -9.41
C ARG A 188 6.49 -14.44 -9.33
N ILE A 189 7.11 -15.07 -10.35
CA ILE A 189 8.55 -15.27 -10.41
C ILE A 189 9.25 -14.00 -10.93
N PRO A 190 10.08 -13.31 -10.11
CA PRO A 190 10.54 -11.94 -10.37
C PRO A 190 11.30 -11.70 -11.68
N ILE A 191 12.10 -12.67 -12.12
CA ILE A 191 12.90 -12.56 -13.35
C ILE A 191 12.03 -12.30 -14.59
N PHE A 192 10.75 -12.66 -14.54
CA PHE A 192 9.82 -12.41 -15.62
C PHE A 192 9.00 -11.13 -15.45
N ASN A 193 9.05 -10.41 -14.33
CA ASN A 193 8.15 -9.28 -14.13
C ASN A 193 8.28 -8.22 -15.25
N GLY A 194 7.14 -7.82 -15.82
CA GLY A 194 7.07 -6.84 -16.91
C GLY A 194 7.67 -7.30 -18.25
N ALA A 195 8.15 -8.53 -18.37
CA ALA A 195 8.80 -9.00 -19.59
C ALA A 195 7.80 -9.14 -20.75
N SER A 196 8.14 -8.50 -21.88
CA SER A 196 7.45 -8.66 -23.16
C SER A 196 7.60 -10.09 -23.70
N ASN A 197 6.75 -10.51 -24.64
CA ASN A 197 6.89 -11.83 -25.30
C ASN A 197 8.29 -12.04 -25.91
N ALA A 198 8.85 -11.00 -26.55
CA ALA A 198 10.21 -11.06 -27.10
C ALA A 198 11.27 -11.21 -25.99
N ALA A 199 11.12 -10.53 -24.86
CA ALA A 199 12.00 -10.71 -23.72
C ALA A 199 11.86 -12.10 -23.08
N LEU A 200 10.64 -12.64 -22.97
CA LEU A 200 10.42 -14.00 -22.47
C LEU A 200 11.13 -15.04 -23.35
N ASP A 201 11.13 -14.87 -24.68
CA ASP A 201 11.85 -15.75 -25.60
C ASP A 201 13.38 -15.72 -25.37
N ILE A 202 13.91 -14.64 -24.79
CA ILE A 202 15.34 -14.49 -24.42
C ILE A 202 15.63 -15.04 -23.03
N LEU A 203 14.71 -14.82 -22.08
CA LEU A 203 14.83 -15.26 -20.69
C LEU A 203 14.65 -16.79 -20.56
N LEU A 204 13.71 -17.35 -21.33
CA LEU A 204 13.35 -18.78 -21.40
C LEU A 204 13.35 -19.28 -22.86
N PRO A 205 14.51 -19.35 -23.52
CA PRO A 205 14.57 -19.90 -24.87
C PRO A 205 14.21 -21.39 -24.88
N ILE A 206 13.61 -21.85 -25.98
CA ILE A 206 13.35 -23.28 -26.22
C ILE A 206 14.67 -24.06 -26.11
N GLY A 207 14.63 -25.16 -25.36
CA GLY A 207 15.78 -26.00 -25.02
C GLY A 207 16.47 -25.64 -23.71
N THR A 208 16.04 -24.59 -23.00
CA THR A 208 16.59 -24.25 -21.67
C THR A 208 16.35 -25.41 -20.71
N PRO A 209 17.41 -26.03 -20.14
CA PRO A 209 17.27 -27.05 -19.11
C PRO A 209 16.92 -26.40 -17.77
N LEU A 210 15.98 -27.00 -17.06
CA LEU A 210 15.43 -26.53 -15.81
C LEU A 210 15.36 -27.69 -14.82
N ALA A 211 15.51 -27.39 -13.53
CA ALA A 211 15.12 -28.28 -12.45
C ALA A 211 14.03 -27.61 -11.61
N VAL A 212 12.99 -28.36 -11.25
CA VAL A 212 11.95 -27.92 -10.30
C VAL A 212 12.08 -28.75 -9.04
N ARG A 213 12.34 -28.11 -7.91
CA ARG A 213 12.42 -28.77 -6.59
C ARG A 213 11.03 -29.13 -6.10
N GLU A 214 10.88 -30.36 -5.61
CA GLU A 214 9.64 -30.89 -5.00
C GLU A 214 8.36 -30.50 -5.75
N PRO A 215 8.30 -30.83 -7.06
CA PRO A 215 7.29 -30.29 -7.98
C PRO A 215 5.86 -30.66 -7.56
N VAL A 216 4.94 -29.72 -7.77
CA VAL A 216 3.50 -29.90 -7.56
C VAL A 216 2.80 -29.94 -8.91
N VAL A 217 1.91 -30.92 -9.11
CA VAL A 217 1.07 -30.99 -10.31
C VAL A 217 -0.36 -30.62 -9.93
N GLU A 218 -0.92 -29.65 -10.63
CA GLU A 218 -2.33 -29.26 -10.53
C GLU A 218 -3.07 -29.68 -11.80
N VAL A 219 -4.41 -29.74 -11.71
CA VAL A 219 -5.28 -30.01 -12.87
C VAL A 219 -6.26 -28.87 -13.01
N ALA A 220 -6.26 -28.23 -14.17
CA ALA A 220 -7.27 -27.24 -14.53
C ALA A 220 -8.53 -27.94 -15.07
N ASP A 221 -9.68 -27.48 -14.60
CA ASP A 221 -10.99 -27.91 -15.09
C ASP A 221 -11.20 -27.39 -16.52
N GLY A 222 -11.70 -28.25 -17.40
CA GLY A 222 -11.96 -27.93 -18.79
C GLY A 222 -12.12 -29.21 -19.65
N PRO A 223 -12.75 -29.15 -20.83
CA PRO A 223 -12.78 -30.26 -21.77
C PRO A 223 -11.70 -30.08 -22.86
N PRO A 224 -10.58 -30.85 -22.86
CA PRO A 224 -10.16 -31.86 -21.88
C PRO A 224 -9.44 -31.27 -20.65
N PRO A 225 -9.42 -31.97 -19.50
CA PRO A 225 -8.74 -31.51 -18.30
C PRO A 225 -7.23 -31.47 -18.54
N CYS A 226 -6.58 -30.40 -18.09
CA CYS A 226 -5.18 -30.14 -18.41
C CYS A 226 -4.35 -30.12 -17.13
N ALA A 227 -3.46 -31.11 -16.98
CA ALA A 227 -2.49 -31.14 -15.90
C ALA A 227 -1.30 -30.22 -16.19
N PHE A 228 -0.78 -29.58 -15.15
CA PHE A 228 0.38 -28.70 -15.25
C PHE A 228 1.19 -28.69 -13.96
N VAL A 229 2.49 -28.50 -14.09
CA VAL A 229 3.38 -28.27 -12.95
C VAL A 229 3.20 -26.83 -12.49
N SER A 230 2.87 -26.64 -11.22
CA SER A 230 2.70 -25.35 -10.58
C SER A 230 3.96 -24.99 -9.81
N VAL A 231 4.55 -23.82 -10.08
CA VAL A 231 5.72 -23.31 -9.36
C VAL A 231 5.40 -21.91 -8.85
N THR A 232 5.29 -21.79 -7.54
CA THR A 232 4.84 -20.59 -6.83
C THR A 232 5.96 -19.92 -6.04
N SER A 233 7.06 -20.64 -5.76
CA SER A 233 8.25 -20.10 -5.13
C SER A 233 9.36 -19.87 -6.16
N PRO A 234 9.98 -18.67 -6.20
CA PRO A 234 11.09 -18.39 -7.10
C PRO A 234 12.35 -19.22 -6.81
N SER A 235 12.53 -19.73 -5.59
CA SER A 235 13.69 -20.57 -5.24
C SER A 235 13.57 -22.00 -5.77
N ASP A 236 12.37 -22.44 -6.15
CA ASP A 236 12.15 -23.83 -6.59
C ASP A 236 12.39 -24.04 -8.08
N LEU A 237 12.50 -22.96 -8.86
CA LEU A 237 12.85 -22.98 -10.27
C LEU A 237 14.35 -22.73 -10.46
N ILE A 238 15.08 -23.77 -10.86
CA ILE A 238 16.53 -23.70 -11.05
C ILE A 238 16.84 -23.73 -12.55
N PHE A 239 17.57 -22.72 -13.01
CA PHE A 239 18.10 -22.67 -14.37
C PHE A 239 19.43 -23.40 -14.41
N LEU A 240 19.52 -24.46 -15.20
CA LEU A 240 20.73 -25.27 -15.31
C LEU A 240 21.64 -24.71 -16.41
N ALA A 241 22.93 -24.61 -16.10
CA ALA A 241 23.97 -24.36 -17.08
C ALA A 241 24.30 -25.66 -17.84
N PRO A 242 24.71 -25.59 -19.12
CA PRO A 242 25.14 -26.77 -19.87
C PRO A 242 26.29 -27.56 -19.21
N SER A 243 27.05 -26.92 -18.33
CA SER A 243 28.15 -27.50 -17.58
C SER A 243 27.72 -28.20 -16.28
N ASP A 244 26.46 -28.09 -15.85
CA ASP A 244 26.02 -28.65 -14.58
C ASP A 244 26.08 -30.17 -14.59
N SER A 245 26.58 -30.75 -13.50
CA SER A 245 26.78 -32.19 -13.36
C SER A 245 25.49 -32.99 -13.48
N ILE A 246 24.35 -32.39 -13.12
CA ILE A 246 23.02 -33.01 -13.22
C ILE A 246 22.60 -33.32 -14.67
N LEU A 247 23.20 -32.65 -15.64
CA LEU A 247 22.96 -32.88 -17.06
C LEU A 247 23.91 -33.94 -17.64
N GLN A 248 24.94 -34.35 -16.90
CA GLN A 248 25.87 -35.39 -17.34
C GLN A 248 25.11 -36.72 -17.42
N ASN A 249 25.19 -37.39 -18.57
CA ASN A 249 24.53 -38.67 -18.87
C ASN A 249 23.00 -38.61 -19.08
N ILE A 250 22.40 -37.41 -19.21
CA ILE A 250 20.99 -37.30 -19.56
C ILE A 250 20.81 -37.44 -21.08
N VAL A 251 20.05 -38.46 -21.49
CA VAL A 251 19.63 -38.66 -22.89
C VAL A 251 18.17 -38.26 -23.02
N TRP A 252 17.90 -37.36 -23.96
CA TRP A 252 16.55 -36.91 -24.27
C TRP A 252 15.96 -37.77 -25.38
N ASN A 253 14.79 -38.39 -25.15
CA ASN A 253 14.15 -39.28 -26.12
C ASN A 253 13.73 -38.62 -27.44
N HIS A 254 13.59 -37.29 -27.46
CA HIS A 254 13.23 -36.55 -28.65
C HIS A 254 14.25 -35.46 -28.97
N THR A 255 14.41 -35.17 -30.27
CA THR A 255 15.17 -34.02 -30.73
C THR A 255 14.24 -32.82 -30.84
N ILE A 256 14.63 -31.69 -30.25
CA ILE A 256 13.91 -30.41 -30.41
C ILE A 256 14.58 -29.54 -31.46
N ARG A 257 13.76 -28.82 -32.24
CA ARG A 257 14.26 -27.77 -33.13
C ARG A 257 14.53 -26.53 -32.29
N LEU A 258 15.82 -26.27 -32.04
CA LEU A 258 16.23 -25.06 -31.35
C LEU A 258 15.98 -23.84 -32.25
N PRO A 259 15.42 -22.74 -31.71
CA PRO A 259 15.43 -21.45 -32.38
C PRO A 259 16.86 -21.06 -32.73
N ARG A 260 17.03 -20.24 -33.78
CA ARG A 260 18.36 -19.68 -34.07
C ARG A 260 18.86 -18.94 -32.82
N PRO A 261 20.08 -19.22 -32.34
CA PRO A 261 20.63 -18.53 -31.18
C PRO A 261 20.72 -17.03 -31.50
N ILE A 262 20.35 -16.20 -30.52
CA ILE A 262 20.28 -14.74 -30.64
C ILE A 262 21.62 -14.16 -31.11
N SER A 263 22.74 -14.67 -30.56
CA SER A 263 24.11 -14.59 -31.07
C SER A 263 25.04 -15.30 -30.06
N SER A 264 26.21 -15.78 -30.49
CA SER A 264 27.31 -16.20 -29.60
C SER A 264 28.40 -15.12 -29.48
N ARG A 265 28.30 -14.03 -30.24
CA ARG A 265 29.29 -12.95 -30.24
C ARG A 265 28.95 -11.93 -29.15
N VAL A 266 29.92 -11.68 -28.27
CA VAL A 266 29.79 -10.76 -27.13
C VAL A 266 29.35 -9.36 -27.60
N ASP A 267 29.92 -8.82 -28.67
CA ASP A 267 29.57 -7.47 -29.17
C ASP A 267 28.08 -7.34 -29.56
N GLN A 268 27.52 -8.36 -30.19
CA GLN A 268 26.11 -8.36 -30.59
C GLN A 268 25.19 -8.54 -29.38
N LEU A 269 25.53 -9.43 -28.46
CA LEU A 269 24.79 -9.60 -27.20
C LEU A 269 24.81 -8.32 -26.36
N ASN A 270 25.95 -7.64 -26.30
CA ASN A 270 26.09 -6.36 -25.61
C ASN A 270 25.18 -5.29 -26.22
N LEU A 271 25.11 -5.18 -27.54
CA LEU A 271 24.21 -4.24 -28.22
C LEU A 271 22.74 -4.54 -27.90
N ILE A 272 22.35 -5.82 -27.88
CA ILE A 272 20.98 -6.23 -27.52
C ILE A 272 20.68 -5.89 -26.06
N ALA A 273 21.60 -6.17 -25.13
CA ALA A 273 21.46 -5.84 -23.73
C ALA A 273 21.29 -4.33 -23.51
N ALA A 274 22.12 -3.51 -24.19
CA ALA A 274 22.05 -2.06 -24.14
C ALA A 274 20.70 -1.54 -24.69
N ASN A 275 20.13 -2.17 -25.71
CA ASN A 275 18.81 -1.81 -26.23
C ASN A 275 17.69 -2.12 -25.21
N TYR A 276 17.74 -3.28 -24.54
CA TYR A 276 16.78 -3.59 -23.48
C TYR A 276 16.93 -2.68 -22.25
N LEU A 277 18.16 -2.30 -21.91
CA LEU A 277 18.46 -1.32 -20.86
C LEU A 277 17.81 0.04 -21.18
N LYS A 278 17.98 0.53 -22.42
CA LYS A 278 17.35 1.76 -22.90
C LYS A 278 15.82 1.67 -22.96
N ALA A 279 15.28 0.48 -23.24
CA ALA A 279 13.84 0.22 -23.30
C ALA A 279 13.19 -0.02 -21.92
N GLY A 280 13.94 0.12 -20.81
CA GLY A 280 13.43 -0.08 -19.45
C GLY A 280 13.19 -1.54 -19.06
N GLN A 281 13.60 -2.51 -19.89
CA GLN A 281 13.48 -3.94 -19.60
C GLN A 281 14.74 -4.44 -18.89
N TYR A 282 14.94 -3.94 -17.67
CA TYR A 282 16.19 -4.10 -16.92
C TYR A 282 16.51 -5.56 -16.56
N GLN A 283 15.51 -6.37 -16.17
CA GLN A 283 15.72 -7.81 -15.89
C GLN A 283 16.30 -8.56 -17.10
N THR A 284 15.74 -8.29 -18.29
CA THR A 284 16.21 -8.86 -19.55
C THR A 284 17.64 -8.41 -19.85
N ALA A 285 17.93 -7.11 -19.67
CA ALA A 285 19.27 -6.57 -19.86
C ALA A 285 20.29 -7.26 -18.92
N VAL A 286 19.98 -7.37 -17.62
CA VAL A 286 20.81 -8.07 -16.63
C VAL A 286 21.10 -9.51 -17.04
N ARG A 287 20.08 -10.24 -17.51
CA ARG A 287 20.26 -11.64 -17.96
C ARG A 287 21.20 -11.73 -19.16
N ILE A 288 21.10 -10.83 -20.13
CA ILE A 288 21.97 -10.83 -21.31
C ILE A 288 23.39 -10.39 -20.92
N PHE A 289 23.56 -9.34 -20.10
CA PHE A 289 24.88 -8.95 -19.58
C PHE A 289 25.55 -10.07 -18.79
N THR A 290 24.78 -10.84 -18.01
CA THR A 290 25.29 -12.02 -17.31
C THR A 290 25.77 -13.09 -18.28
N LYS A 291 25.08 -13.32 -19.40
CA LYS A 291 25.57 -14.20 -20.48
C LYS A 291 26.85 -13.63 -21.12
N CYS A 292 26.93 -12.32 -21.36
CA CYS A 292 28.15 -11.69 -21.88
C CYS A 292 29.34 -11.87 -20.93
N LEU A 293 29.13 -11.68 -19.63
CA LEU A 293 30.15 -11.88 -18.60
C LEU A 293 30.54 -13.34 -18.41
N ALA A 294 29.65 -14.30 -18.68
CA ALA A 294 30.04 -15.71 -18.72
C ALA A 294 31.03 -16.01 -19.86
N LEU A 295 30.91 -15.30 -20.99
CA LEU A 295 31.83 -15.40 -22.13
C LEU A 295 33.10 -14.57 -21.97
N ASN A 296 33.01 -13.42 -21.30
CA ASN A 296 34.14 -12.54 -20.99
C ASN A 296 34.11 -12.07 -19.52
N PRO A 297 34.56 -12.91 -18.56
CA PRO A 297 34.39 -12.66 -17.12
C PRO A 297 35.07 -11.41 -16.57
N ASN A 298 36.09 -10.89 -17.25
CA ASN A 298 36.92 -9.79 -16.74
C ASN A 298 36.64 -8.44 -17.40
N ASP A 299 35.60 -8.32 -18.21
CA ASP A 299 35.25 -7.06 -18.88
C ASP A 299 34.66 -6.04 -17.86
N PRO A 300 35.35 -4.92 -17.59
CA PRO A 300 34.83 -3.90 -16.69
C PRO A 300 33.64 -3.13 -17.28
N SER A 301 33.55 -3.00 -18.61
CA SER A 301 32.47 -2.27 -19.29
C SER A 301 31.13 -2.96 -19.08
N LEU A 302 31.11 -4.29 -19.28
CA LEU A 302 29.91 -5.10 -19.09
C LEU A 302 29.42 -5.07 -17.64
N ARG A 303 30.34 -5.02 -16.67
CA ARG A 303 29.99 -4.85 -15.24
C ARG A 303 29.38 -3.49 -14.97
N VAL A 304 29.91 -2.40 -15.53
CA VAL A 304 29.31 -1.05 -15.37
C VAL A 304 27.89 -1.01 -15.93
N ASP A 305 27.67 -1.55 -17.13
CA ASP A 305 26.33 -1.54 -17.73
C ASP A 305 25.34 -2.45 -16.98
N ARG A 306 25.80 -3.60 -16.47
CA ARG A 306 24.97 -4.47 -15.60
C ARG A 306 24.68 -3.81 -14.25
N ALA A 307 25.65 -3.12 -13.65
CA ALA A 307 25.45 -2.33 -12.44
C ALA A 307 24.41 -1.23 -12.64
N ARG A 308 24.44 -0.53 -13.79
CA ARG A 308 23.41 0.45 -14.14
C ARG A 308 22.03 -0.19 -14.18
N ALA A 309 21.89 -1.36 -14.81
CA ALA A 309 20.62 -2.08 -14.83
C ALA A 309 20.16 -2.51 -13.42
N TYR A 310 21.08 -2.95 -12.55
CA TYR A 310 20.77 -3.27 -11.15
C TYR A 310 20.33 -2.05 -10.34
N VAL A 311 20.92 -0.86 -10.56
CA VAL A 311 20.49 0.37 -9.89
C VAL A 311 19.04 0.72 -10.25
N GLU A 312 18.66 0.60 -11.53
CA GLU A 312 17.28 0.87 -11.97
C GLU A 312 16.28 -0.20 -11.47
N LEU A 313 16.76 -1.39 -11.12
CA LEU A 313 15.99 -2.44 -10.44
C LEU A 313 15.94 -2.28 -8.91
N GLU A 314 16.61 -1.28 -8.34
CA GLU A 314 16.86 -1.13 -6.90
C GLU A 314 17.64 -2.30 -6.25
N HIS A 315 18.36 -3.11 -7.04
CA HIS A 315 19.23 -4.18 -6.55
C HIS A 315 20.61 -3.60 -6.17
N PHE A 316 20.63 -2.71 -5.18
CA PHE A 316 21.80 -1.88 -4.90
C PHE A 316 23.03 -2.65 -4.40
N GLU A 317 22.86 -3.77 -3.68
CA GLU A 317 24.00 -4.61 -3.30
C GLU A 317 24.69 -5.22 -4.53
N ALA A 318 23.92 -5.78 -5.46
CA ALA A 318 24.45 -6.36 -6.70
C ALA A 318 25.10 -5.29 -7.59
N ALA A 319 24.48 -4.12 -7.69
CA ALA A 319 25.05 -2.97 -8.39
C ALA A 319 26.39 -2.53 -7.78
N LEU A 320 26.47 -2.46 -6.45
CA LEU A 320 27.69 -2.07 -5.74
C LEU A 320 28.84 -3.05 -6.00
N VAL A 321 28.56 -4.36 -5.99
CA VAL A 321 29.57 -5.40 -6.28
C VAL A 321 30.14 -5.24 -7.69
N ASP A 322 29.27 -5.14 -8.70
CA ASP A 322 29.70 -5.00 -10.10
C ASP A 322 30.45 -3.69 -10.35
N ALA A 323 29.91 -2.56 -9.86
CA ALA A 323 30.50 -1.25 -10.05
C ALA A 323 31.86 -1.13 -9.34
N SER A 324 31.98 -1.67 -8.13
CA SER A 324 33.24 -1.67 -7.37
C SER A 324 34.29 -2.53 -8.06
N ALA A 325 33.92 -3.72 -8.52
CA ALA A 325 34.82 -4.61 -9.27
C ALA A 325 35.29 -3.97 -10.59
N ALA A 326 34.43 -3.24 -11.28
CA ALA A 326 34.81 -2.49 -12.47
C ALA A 326 35.75 -1.32 -12.13
N PHE A 327 35.46 -0.55 -11.08
CA PHE A 327 36.23 0.63 -10.69
C PHE A 327 37.69 0.32 -10.33
N VAL A 328 37.95 -0.83 -9.68
CA VAL A 328 39.30 -1.28 -9.31
C VAL A 328 40.03 -2.03 -10.42
N SER A 329 39.35 -2.34 -11.54
CA SER A 329 39.94 -3.10 -12.64
C SER A 329 41.07 -2.32 -13.31
N THR A 330 42.17 -3.00 -13.65
CA THR A 330 43.28 -2.42 -14.42
C THR A 330 42.94 -2.21 -15.90
N ASN A 331 41.92 -2.91 -16.40
CA ASN A 331 41.52 -2.89 -17.81
C ASN A 331 40.41 -1.86 -18.09
N ILE A 332 39.97 -1.10 -17.09
CA ILE A 332 38.95 -0.07 -17.27
C ILE A 332 39.54 1.13 -18.00
N THR A 333 38.83 1.65 -18.99
CA THR A 333 39.31 2.84 -19.72
C THR A 333 39.19 4.10 -18.84
N PRO A 334 40.06 5.11 -19.04
CA PRO A 334 40.00 6.36 -18.28
C PRO A 334 38.63 7.06 -18.34
N GLY A 335 37.91 6.94 -19.46
CA GLY A 335 36.56 7.51 -19.62
C GLY A 335 35.46 6.73 -18.87
N GLN A 336 35.64 5.42 -18.66
CA GLN A 336 34.66 4.58 -17.96
C GLN A 336 34.86 4.57 -16.44
N LYS A 337 36.07 4.88 -15.96
CA LYS A 337 36.38 4.87 -14.53
C LYS A 337 35.49 5.84 -13.72
N PRO A 338 35.23 7.08 -14.16
CA PRO A 338 34.26 7.97 -13.50
C PRO A 338 32.84 7.41 -13.49
N GLU A 339 32.41 6.74 -14.57
CA GLU A 339 31.07 6.13 -14.64
C GLU A 339 30.94 4.98 -13.64
N ALA A 340 31.95 4.10 -13.54
CA ALA A 340 31.97 3.04 -12.53
C ALA A 340 31.88 3.61 -11.11
N LEU A 341 32.66 4.66 -10.80
CA LEU A 341 32.62 5.33 -9.51
C LEU A 341 31.27 6.01 -9.24
N TYR A 342 30.64 6.57 -10.27
CA TYR A 342 29.29 7.11 -10.16
C TYR A 342 28.25 6.03 -9.85
N GLN A 343 28.36 4.84 -10.45
CA GLN A 343 27.47 3.71 -10.10
C GLN A 343 27.73 3.19 -8.68
N VAL A 344 28.98 3.18 -8.19
CA VAL A 344 29.29 2.92 -6.77
C VAL A 344 28.55 3.91 -5.88
N ALA A 345 28.68 5.20 -6.17
CA ALA A 345 28.01 6.24 -5.39
C ALA A 345 26.48 6.16 -5.42
N LYS A 346 25.87 5.91 -6.59
CA LYS A 346 24.41 5.68 -6.71
C LYS A 346 23.97 4.48 -5.88
N SER A 347 24.74 3.39 -5.90
CA SER A 347 24.43 2.18 -5.14
C SER A 347 24.52 2.41 -3.63
N GLU A 348 25.58 3.10 -3.17
CA GLU A 348 25.71 3.48 -1.76
C GLU A 348 24.62 4.45 -1.30
N LEU A 349 24.21 5.39 -2.16
CA LEU A 349 23.08 6.27 -1.89
C LEU A 349 21.78 5.48 -1.73
N GLY A 350 21.51 4.50 -2.60
CA GLY A 350 20.36 3.59 -2.51
C GLY A 350 20.38 2.71 -1.25
N LEU A 351 21.56 2.25 -0.85
CA LEU A 351 21.82 1.55 0.42
C LEU A 351 21.84 2.47 1.64
N ARG A 352 21.54 3.77 1.45
CA ARG A 352 21.49 4.80 2.49
C ARG A 352 22.82 5.02 3.22
N ARG A 353 23.93 4.69 2.59
CA ARG A 353 25.31 4.94 3.06
C ARG A 353 25.75 6.35 2.64
N TYR A 354 24.97 7.36 3.03
CA TYR A 354 25.10 8.73 2.51
C TYR A 354 26.50 9.36 2.67
N PRO A 355 27.21 9.20 3.80
CA PRO A 355 28.56 9.76 3.94
C PRO A 355 29.55 9.17 2.92
N SER A 356 29.49 7.85 2.71
CA SER A 356 30.34 7.16 1.74
C SER A 356 29.98 7.62 0.32
N ALA A 357 28.70 7.60 -0.03
CA ALA A 357 28.24 8.06 -1.35
C ALA A 357 28.69 9.50 -1.65
N LEU A 358 28.57 10.40 -0.68
CA LEU A 358 28.99 11.80 -0.81
C LEU A 358 30.49 11.94 -1.07
N GLU A 359 31.33 11.20 -0.35
CA GLU A 359 32.78 11.18 -0.58
C GLU A 359 33.11 10.81 -2.03
N LYS A 360 32.48 9.74 -2.56
CA LYS A 360 32.72 9.27 -3.94
C LYS A 360 32.23 10.30 -4.95
N LEU A 361 31.05 10.90 -4.74
CA LEU A 361 30.53 11.94 -5.63
C LEU A 361 31.40 13.20 -5.66
N LEU A 362 32.02 13.59 -4.54
CA LEU A 362 32.89 14.76 -4.48
C LEU A 362 34.23 14.55 -5.21
N SER A 363 34.61 13.30 -5.48
CA SER A 363 35.79 12.97 -6.29
C SER A 363 35.51 12.96 -7.80
N LEU A 364 34.25 13.11 -8.22
CA LEU A 364 33.83 13.22 -9.62
C LEU A 364 33.78 14.67 -10.10
N ASP A 365 33.65 14.87 -11.41
CA ASP A 365 33.48 16.20 -12.00
C ASP A 365 32.13 16.83 -11.58
N LEU A 366 32.21 17.87 -10.74
CA LEU A 366 31.07 18.59 -10.19
C LEU A 366 30.41 19.55 -11.19
N THR A 367 30.99 19.75 -12.38
CA THR A 367 30.35 20.51 -13.46
C THR A 367 29.22 19.71 -14.10
N LEU A 368 29.24 18.38 -13.97
CA LEU A 368 28.19 17.49 -14.47
C LEU A 368 26.92 17.64 -13.64
N VAL A 369 25.81 17.98 -14.32
CA VAL A 369 24.50 18.26 -13.70
C VAL A 369 24.02 17.10 -12.82
N HIS A 370 24.15 15.86 -13.29
CA HIS A 370 23.70 14.68 -12.55
C HIS A 370 24.53 14.43 -11.29
N VAL A 371 25.85 14.69 -11.33
CA VAL A 371 26.74 14.58 -10.14
C VAL A 371 26.37 15.66 -9.12
N LYS A 372 26.21 16.91 -9.55
CA LYS A 372 25.80 18.02 -8.69
C LYS A 372 24.45 17.76 -8.00
N GLN A 373 23.48 17.21 -8.74
CA GLN A 373 22.19 16.80 -8.21
C GLN A 373 22.33 15.66 -7.19
N ALA A 374 23.14 14.64 -7.47
CA ALA A 374 23.40 13.54 -6.54
C ALA A 374 24.08 14.02 -5.24
N VAL A 375 25.03 14.96 -5.33
CA VAL A 375 25.67 15.59 -4.15
C VAL A 375 24.65 16.35 -3.32
N LYS A 376 23.79 17.17 -3.95
CA LYS A 376 22.71 17.89 -3.26
C LYS A 376 21.78 16.90 -2.54
N ARG A 377 21.32 15.87 -3.25
CA ARG A 377 20.46 14.81 -2.70
C ARG A 377 21.11 14.12 -1.50
N CYS A 378 22.39 13.75 -1.58
CA CYS A 378 23.10 13.11 -0.45
C CYS A 378 23.11 14.01 0.79
N ARG A 379 23.38 15.31 0.63
CA ARG A 379 23.39 16.27 1.76
C ARG A 379 22.01 16.42 2.39
N GLU A 380 20.96 16.50 1.59
CA GLU A 380 19.57 16.55 2.06
C GLU A 380 19.22 15.29 2.87
N ARG A 381 19.49 14.10 2.32
CA ARG A 381 19.24 12.81 3.00
C ARG A 381 20.03 12.66 4.31
N MET A 382 21.24 13.22 4.39
CA MET A 382 22.02 13.26 5.63
C MET A 382 21.38 14.17 6.70
N GLY A 383 20.87 15.34 6.31
CA GLY A 383 20.16 16.24 7.23
C GLY A 383 18.90 15.58 7.78
N GLU A 384 18.09 15.00 6.90
CA GLU A 384 16.87 14.29 7.26
C GLU A 384 17.13 13.13 8.22
N SER A 385 18.04 12.21 7.87
CA SER A 385 18.28 11.00 8.68
C SER A 385 18.89 11.26 10.04
N ARG A 386 19.67 12.34 10.20
CA ARG A 386 20.37 12.65 11.47
C ARG A 386 19.56 13.52 12.42
N VAL A 387 18.86 14.52 11.89
CA VAL A 387 18.20 15.55 12.72
C VAL A 387 16.69 15.66 12.46
N GLY A 388 16.15 14.91 11.50
CA GLY A 388 14.72 14.94 11.19
C GLY A 388 14.28 16.25 10.53
N HIS A 389 15.20 16.96 9.86
CA HIS A 389 14.91 18.20 9.16
C HIS A 389 14.48 17.91 7.73
N TYR A 390 13.17 18.00 7.47
CA TYR A 390 12.58 17.80 6.15
C TYR A 390 12.01 19.10 5.60
N ASN A 391 12.02 19.26 4.28
CA ASN A 391 11.28 20.30 3.59
C ASN A 391 9.83 19.82 3.36
N TRP A 392 8.96 20.05 4.34
CA TRP A 392 7.58 19.56 4.32
C TRP A 392 6.76 20.15 3.16
N ALA A 393 6.95 21.43 2.85
CA ALA A 393 6.27 22.09 1.72
C ALA A 393 6.66 21.47 0.37
N GLN A 394 7.94 21.17 0.16
CA GLN A 394 8.41 20.47 -1.03
C GLN A 394 7.85 19.04 -1.11
N MET A 395 7.89 18.29 -0.01
CA MET A 395 7.31 16.95 0.06
C MET A 395 5.80 16.97 -0.24
N PHE A 396 5.07 17.96 0.27
CA PHE A 396 3.65 18.16 -0.01
C PHE A 396 3.39 18.38 -1.50
N THR A 397 4.18 19.25 -2.14
CA THR A 397 4.05 19.55 -3.57
C THR A 397 4.38 18.35 -4.45
N LEU A 398 5.36 17.53 -4.05
CA LEU A 398 5.69 16.29 -4.75
C LEU A 398 4.58 15.24 -4.56
N ALA A 399 4.06 15.09 -3.33
CA ALA A 399 2.97 14.17 -3.01
C ALA A 399 1.68 14.47 -3.78
N ALA A 400 1.42 15.74 -4.12
CA ALA A 400 0.27 16.16 -4.89
C ALA A 400 0.25 15.59 -6.32
N LYS A 401 1.39 15.12 -6.82
CA LYS A 401 1.49 14.46 -8.12
C LYS A 401 1.12 12.97 -8.09
N SER A 402 0.69 12.44 -6.93
CA SER A 402 0.38 11.02 -6.72
C SER A 402 1.54 10.08 -7.07
N MET A 403 2.78 10.52 -6.77
CA MET A 403 4.00 9.76 -7.03
C MET A 403 4.72 9.41 -5.71
N PRO A 404 5.59 8.38 -5.71
CA PRO A 404 6.54 8.16 -4.63
C PRO A 404 7.35 9.42 -4.32
N VAL A 405 7.61 9.66 -3.03
CA VAL A 405 8.39 10.81 -2.57
C VAL A 405 9.76 10.32 -2.09
N ASP A 406 10.83 10.93 -2.57
CA ASP A 406 12.17 10.63 -2.11
C ASP A 406 12.45 11.35 -0.78
N ALA A 407 12.75 10.59 0.27
CA ALA A 407 13.12 11.07 1.60
C ALA A 407 14.04 10.04 2.29
N ALA A 408 14.85 10.48 3.25
CA ALA A 408 15.57 9.58 4.14
C ALA A 408 14.70 9.20 5.34
N GLU A 409 14.96 8.03 5.90
CA GLU A 409 14.31 7.61 7.14
C GLU A 409 14.88 8.35 8.35
N PHE A 410 14.03 8.60 9.34
CA PHE A 410 14.39 9.18 10.62
C PHE A 410 13.70 8.38 11.72
N THR A 411 14.44 8.03 12.78
CA THR A 411 13.90 7.41 13.99
C THR A 411 14.19 8.32 15.17
N GLY A 412 13.13 8.80 15.81
CA GLY A 412 13.20 9.65 16.99
C GLY A 412 13.45 8.85 18.27
N PRO A 413 13.02 9.35 19.45
CA PRO A 413 13.27 8.73 20.74
C PRO A 413 12.36 7.52 21.01
N ILE A 414 12.34 6.54 20.11
CA ILE A 414 11.50 5.33 20.18
C ILE A 414 12.34 4.06 20.02
N LYS A 415 11.86 2.94 20.56
CA LYS A 415 12.48 1.62 20.38
C LYS A 415 11.45 0.51 20.34
N VAL A 416 11.83 -0.64 19.77
CA VAL A 416 11.05 -1.88 19.87
C VAL A 416 11.16 -2.44 21.28
N ALA A 417 10.04 -2.90 21.84
CA ALA A 417 9.97 -3.57 23.12
C ALA A 417 8.90 -4.68 23.11
N SER A 418 8.93 -5.58 24.10
CA SER A 418 7.87 -6.55 24.32
C SER A 418 6.54 -5.86 24.63
N SER A 419 5.45 -6.42 24.12
CA SER A 419 4.09 -5.94 24.38
C SER A 419 3.18 -7.13 24.65
N SER A 420 2.17 -6.92 25.49
CA SER A 420 1.09 -7.90 25.68
C SER A 420 0.06 -7.84 24.54
N ARG A 421 0.19 -6.88 23.62
CA ARG A 421 -0.69 -6.68 22.45
C ARG A 421 -0.17 -7.44 21.23
N GLY A 422 -0.96 -7.45 20.15
CA GLY A 422 -0.81 -8.30 18.96
C GLY A 422 0.63 -8.44 18.44
N GLY A 423 1.05 -9.67 18.15
CA GLY A 423 2.40 -9.99 17.71
C GLY A 423 3.47 -10.02 18.80
N GLY A 424 3.16 -9.71 20.07
CA GLY A 424 4.06 -9.87 21.22
C GLY A 424 5.13 -8.78 21.39
N ARG A 425 5.07 -7.73 20.55
CA ARG A 425 5.99 -6.59 20.57
C ARG A 425 5.29 -5.31 20.13
N GLY A 426 5.89 -4.18 20.47
CA GLY A 426 5.37 -2.85 20.18
C GLY A 426 6.50 -1.82 20.12
N ILE A 427 6.14 -0.57 19.88
CA ILE A 427 7.07 0.57 19.94
C ILE A 427 6.83 1.31 21.25
N VAL A 428 7.89 1.63 22.00
CA VAL A 428 7.83 2.38 23.26
C VAL A 428 8.72 3.61 23.22
N ALA A 429 8.37 4.63 24.00
CA ALA A 429 9.18 5.84 24.15
C ALA A 429 10.46 5.57 24.97
N THR A 430 11.57 6.16 24.57
CA THR A 430 12.88 6.06 25.25
C THR A 430 13.16 7.22 26.21
N ARG A 431 12.34 8.27 26.15
CA ARG A 431 12.33 9.41 27.07
C ARG A 431 10.96 10.06 27.04
N LYS A 432 10.76 11.11 27.83
CA LYS A 432 9.59 12.00 27.69
C LYS A 432 9.57 12.65 26.30
N ILE A 433 8.40 12.71 25.69
CA ILE A 433 8.16 13.24 24.34
C ILE A 433 7.02 14.26 24.43
N ARG A 434 7.16 15.39 23.74
CA ARG A 434 6.16 16.46 23.71
C ARG A 434 5.19 16.29 22.53
N VAL A 435 4.01 16.89 22.64
CA VAL A 435 3.04 16.98 21.53
C VAL A 435 3.71 17.52 20.25
N GLY A 436 3.45 16.87 19.12
CA GLY A 436 3.92 17.25 17.79
C GLY A 436 5.38 16.88 17.48
N GLU A 437 6.11 16.36 18.45
CA GLU A 437 7.48 15.89 18.24
C GLU A 437 7.53 14.79 17.17
N LEU A 438 8.54 14.86 16.28
CA LEU A 438 8.72 13.89 15.21
C LEU A 438 9.24 12.56 15.78
N LEU A 439 8.53 11.47 15.49
CA LEU A 439 8.84 10.15 16.02
C LEU A 439 9.45 9.24 14.97
N LEU A 440 8.90 9.27 13.76
CA LEU A 440 9.34 8.40 12.69
C LEU A 440 9.05 9.05 11.33
N VAL A 441 10.02 8.94 10.43
CA VAL A 441 9.79 9.04 8.98
C VAL A 441 10.26 7.73 8.38
N SER A 442 9.35 6.98 7.76
CA SER A 442 9.62 5.67 7.19
C SER A 442 9.35 5.69 5.70
N THR A 443 10.31 5.17 4.93
CA THR A 443 10.10 4.84 3.52
C THR A 443 9.57 3.41 3.42
N PRO A 444 8.77 3.08 2.41
CA PRO A 444 8.21 1.75 2.27
C PRO A 444 9.29 0.76 1.81
N ILE A 445 9.11 -0.52 2.20
CA ILE A 445 9.82 -1.62 1.55
C ILE A 445 9.36 -1.68 0.09
N VAL A 446 8.04 -1.68 -0.10
CA VAL A 446 7.38 -1.65 -1.39
C VAL A 446 6.09 -0.83 -1.30
N SER A 447 5.82 -0.05 -2.32
CA SER A 447 4.59 0.73 -2.51
C SER A 447 3.96 0.42 -3.88
N ALA A 448 2.65 0.55 -3.98
CA ALA A 448 1.89 0.40 -5.21
C ALA A 448 0.82 1.49 -5.31
N PHE A 449 0.83 2.21 -6.43
CA PHE A 449 -0.14 3.24 -6.77
C PHE A 449 -1.02 2.79 -7.95
N PRO A 450 -2.25 3.32 -8.06
CA PRO A 450 -3.08 3.10 -9.24
C PRO A 450 -2.35 3.53 -10.52
N GLY A 451 -2.31 2.66 -11.54
CA GLY A 451 -1.62 2.94 -12.80
C GLY A 451 -0.13 2.64 -12.81
N ASP A 452 0.48 2.19 -11.70
CA ASP A 452 1.90 1.78 -11.64
C ASP A 452 2.23 0.65 -12.63
N SER A 453 1.25 -0.15 -13.05
CA SER A 453 1.47 -1.20 -14.03
C SER A 453 0.17 -1.58 -14.74
N SER A 454 0.17 -1.37 -16.06
CA SER A 454 -0.87 -1.88 -16.97
C SER A 454 -1.16 -3.38 -16.85
N ILE A 455 -0.27 -4.15 -16.22
CA ILE A 455 -0.44 -5.59 -15.97
C ILE A 455 -1.37 -5.83 -14.77
N PHE A 456 -1.33 -4.98 -13.74
CA PHE A 456 -2.05 -5.18 -12.47
C PHE A 456 -3.33 -4.38 -12.37
N ASP A 457 -3.50 -3.30 -13.15
CA ASP A 457 -4.57 -2.29 -13.00
C ASP A 457 -6.02 -2.84 -12.96
N ARG A 458 -6.23 -4.12 -13.28
CA ARG A 458 -7.54 -4.80 -13.29
C ARG A 458 -7.53 -6.22 -12.71
N GLU A 459 -6.48 -6.59 -11.98
CA GLU A 459 -6.37 -7.87 -11.26
C GLU A 459 -6.76 -7.67 -9.80
N LEU A 460 -7.72 -8.46 -9.31
CA LEU A 460 -8.18 -8.42 -7.92
C LEU A 460 -7.63 -9.61 -7.14
N GLY A 461 -7.39 -9.44 -5.84
CA GLY A 461 -6.99 -10.54 -4.97
C GLY A 461 -8.20 -11.10 -4.24
N ALA A 462 -8.55 -12.36 -4.44
CA ALA A 462 -9.49 -13.04 -3.52
C ALA A 462 -8.69 -13.53 -2.31
N ASN A 463 -8.79 -12.79 -1.20
CA ASN A 463 -7.96 -13.00 -0.02
C ASN A 463 -8.67 -13.92 0.99
N PHE A 464 -8.21 -15.16 1.06
CA PHE A 464 -8.75 -16.20 1.95
C PHE A 464 -8.38 -15.99 3.43
N ILE A 465 -7.39 -15.13 3.72
CA ILE A 465 -6.95 -14.82 5.08
C ILE A 465 -7.90 -13.81 5.71
N ARG A 466 -8.24 -12.73 5.00
CA ARG A 466 -9.16 -11.68 5.48
C ARG A 466 -10.62 -11.88 5.04
N LYS A 467 -10.88 -12.89 4.19
CA LYS A 467 -12.17 -13.21 3.58
C LYS A 467 -12.81 -12.06 2.82
N GLN A 468 -12.00 -11.31 2.08
CA GLN A 468 -12.46 -10.17 1.29
C GLN A 468 -11.64 -10.02 0.02
N VAL A 469 -12.13 -9.20 -0.91
CA VAL A 469 -11.40 -8.84 -2.11
C VAL A 469 -10.39 -7.72 -1.80
N ASP A 470 -9.21 -7.88 -2.36
CA ASP A 470 -8.11 -6.93 -2.36
C ASP A 470 -8.01 -6.25 -3.72
N GLY A 471 -7.74 -4.94 -3.71
CA GLY A 471 -7.57 -4.16 -4.93
C GLY A 471 -6.25 -4.45 -5.67
N PRO A 472 -6.12 -3.96 -6.92
CA PRO A 472 -4.90 -4.10 -7.73
C PRO A 472 -3.59 -3.75 -7.02
N CYS A 473 -3.60 -2.67 -6.23
CA CYS A 473 -2.41 -2.22 -5.52
C CYS A 473 -1.93 -3.27 -4.49
N ARG A 474 -2.85 -3.96 -3.79
CA ARG A 474 -2.51 -5.01 -2.82
C ARG A 474 -1.92 -6.25 -3.52
N VAL A 475 -2.47 -6.64 -4.67
CA VAL A 475 -1.91 -7.74 -5.49
C VAL A 475 -0.51 -7.39 -6.00
N ALA A 476 -0.33 -6.16 -6.50
CA ALA A 476 0.94 -5.67 -6.99
C ALA A 476 2.02 -5.64 -5.88
N LEU A 477 1.65 -5.29 -4.64
CA LEU A 477 2.57 -5.28 -3.51
C LEU A 477 3.21 -6.65 -3.25
N ILE A 478 2.46 -7.75 -3.38
CA ILE A 478 3.00 -9.09 -3.17
C ILE A 478 4.10 -9.39 -4.20
N SER A 479 3.83 -9.12 -5.49
CA SER A 479 4.79 -9.32 -6.58
C SER A 479 6.03 -8.43 -6.46
N LYS A 480 5.84 -7.16 -6.06
CA LYS A 480 6.93 -6.22 -5.77
C LYS A 480 7.77 -6.70 -4.59
N LEU A 481 7.14 -7.18 -3.51
CA LEU A 481 7.83 -7.68 -2.32
C LEU A 481 8.69 -8.89 -2.65
N ILE A 482 8.13 -9.89 -3.35
CA ILE A 482 8.86 -11.10 -3.78
C ILE A 482 10.10 -10.69 -4.60
N SER A 483 9.94 -9.75 -5.53
CA SER A 483 11.06 -9.24 -6.34
C SER A 483 12.16 -8.62 -5.49
N LYS A 484 11.78 -7.79 -4.51
CA LYS A 484 12.73 -7.07 -3.67
C LYS A 484 13.48 -7.98 -2.70
N VAL A 485 12.81 -8.98 -2.12
CA VAL A 485 13.45 -9.92 -1.18
C VAL A 485 14.33 -10.96 -1.88
N VAL A 486 13.98 -11.37 -3.11
CA VAL A 486 14.86 -12.22 -3.94
C VAL A 486 16.19 -11.52 -4.25
N ALA A 487 16.14 -10.19 -4.40
CA ALA A 487 17.32 -9.38 -4.67
C ALA A 487 18.16 -9.08 -3.41
N SER A 488 17.54 -9.04 -2.22
CA SER A 488 18.21 -8.68 -0.97
C SER A 488 17.92 -9.71 0.13
N PRO A 489 18.83 -10.68 0.32
CA PRO A 489 18.75 -11.69 1.38
C PRO A 489 18.58 -11.12 2.80
N GLU A 490 19.26 -10.01 3.10
CA GLU A 490 19.16 -9.32 4.39
C GLU A 490 17.74 -8.79 4.62
N LEU A 491 17.11 -8.21 3.59
CA LEU A 491 15.75 -7.74 3.66
C LEU A 491 14.76 -8.89 3.92
N TYR A 492 14.95 -10.06 3.31
CA TYR A 492 14.08 -11.22 3.56
C TYR A 492 14.02 -11.58 5.05
N SER A 493 15.16 -11.56 5.74
CA SER A 493 15.22 -11.84 7.19
C SER A 493 14.44 -10.82 8.03
N CYS A 494 14.44 -9.55 7.62
CA CYS A 494 13.67 -8.50 8.29
C CYS A 494 12.18 -8.61 7.99
N VAL A 495 11.81 -8.92 6.74
CA VAL A 495 10.42 -9.06 6.31
C VAL A 495 9.76 -10.26 6.97
N THR A 496 10.41 -11.42 6.96
CA THR A 496 9.90 -12.65 7.60
C THR A 496 9.86 -12.57 9.12
N ALA A 497 10.54 -11.58 9.72
CA ALA A 497 10.41 -11.26 11.12
C ALA A 497 9.15 -10.43 11.43
N LEU A 498 8.34 -10.00 10.47
CA LEU A 498 7.04 -9.34 10.68
C LEU A 498 5.95 -10.33 11.08
N TYR A 499 4.82 -9.84 11.59
CA TYR A 499 3.72 -10.68 12.04
C TYR A 499 2.96 -11.28 10.85
N ALA A 500 2.91 -12.60 10.71
CA ALA A 500 2.24 -13.29 9.61
C ALA A 500 0.84 -13.84 9.99
N GLY A 501 0.31 -13.45 11.15
CA GLY A 501 -0.97 -13.96 11.65
C GLY A 501 -0.83 -15.12 12.63
N PRO A 502 -1.96 -15.60 13.19
CA PRO A 502 -2.00 -16.57 14.28
C PRO A 502 -1.59 -17.99 13.85
N THR A 503 -1.57 -18.29 12.56
CA THR A 503 -1.14 -19.59 12.00
C THR A 503 0.38 -19.73 11.93
N TYR A 504 1.13 -18.66 12.16
CA TYR A 504 2.59 -18.64 12.16
C TYR A 504 3.14 -18.41 13.58
N PRO A 505 4.39 -18.81 13.85
CA PRO A 505 5.04 -18.53 15.13
C PRO A 505 5.07 -17.03 15.44
N PRO A 506 5.04 -16.64 16.73
CA PRO A 506 5.24 -15.26 17.13
C PRO A 506 6.54 -14.69 16.56
N PRO A 507 6.55 -13.43 16.12
CA PRO A 507 7.74 -12.81 15.56
C PRO A 507 8.82 -12.63 16.65
N PRO A 508 10.11 -12.50 16.26
CA PRO A 508 11.21 -12.31 17.22
C PRO A 508 11.05 -11.01 18.03
N SER A 509 11.67 -10.93 19.22
CA SER A 509 11.51 -9.76 20.11
C SER A 509 12.16 -8.47 19.60
N GLN A 510 13.09 -8.56 18.63
CA GLN A 510 13.82 -7.43 18.06
C GLN A 510 13.68 -7.40 16.53
N LEU A 511 13.80 -6.19 15.96
CA LEU A 511 13.91 -5.97 14.53
C LEU A 511 15.08 -4.99 14.27
N PRO A 512 16.08 -5.34 13.44
CA PRO A 512 16.27 -6.63 12.76
C PRO A 512 16.51 -7.79 13.74
N PRO A 513 16.26 -9.05 13.35
CA PRO A 513 16.53 -10.21 14.20
C PRO A 513 18.02 -10.36 14.55
N ALA A 514 18.33 -10.87 15.75
CA ALA A 514 19.70 -10.96 16.28
C ALA A 514 20.61 -11.91 15.47
N THR A 515 20.05 -12.98 14.93
CA THR A 515 20.75 -13.92 14.05
C THR A 515 20.80 -13.35 12.64
N ARG A 516 21.86 -12.60 12.33
CA ARG A 516 22.22 -12.34 10.93
C ARG A 516 22.79 -13.62 10.33
N SER A 517 22.33 -13.99 9.13
CA SER A 517 22.98 -15.05 8.36
C SER A 517 24.47 -14.68 8.20
N PRO A 518 25.42 -15.54 8.58
CA PRO A 518 26.84 -15.30 8.36
C PRO A 518 27.22 -15.27 6.87
N TYR A 519 26.28 -15.63 5.97
CA TYR A 519 26.45 -15.64 4.53
C TYR A 519 25.46 -14.66 3.86
N PRO A 520 25.85 -13.41 3.57
CA PRO A 520 24.99 -12.41 2.93
C PRO A 520 24.61 -12.75 1.48
N HIS A 521 25.17 -13.84 0.92
CA HIS A 521 24.93 -14.31 -0.45
C HIS A 521 24.45 -15.77 -0.52
N ALA A 522 23.99 -16.36 0.59
CA ALA A 522 23.41 -17.70 0.54
C ALA A 522 22.09 -17.70 -0.25
N GLU A 523 21.86 -18.73 -1.05
CA GLU A 523 20.56 -18.96 -1.69
C GLU A 523 19.49 -19.17 -0.62
N ILE A 524 18.58 -18.21 -0.52
CA ILE A 524 17.44 -18.23 0.39
C ILE A 524 16.26 -18.90 -0.30
N ASP A 525 15.62 -19.81 0.42
CA ASP A 525 14.36 -20.42 0.03
C ASP A 525 13.21 -19.45 0.35
N ILE A 526 12.39 -19.11 -0.66
CA ILE A 526 11.38 -18.05 -0.57
C ILE A 526 10.01 -18.67 -0.36
N ASP A 527 9.48 -18.54 0.85
CA ASP A 527 8.08 -18.86 1.16
C ASP A 527 7.15 -17.73 0.70
N THR A 528 6.41 -17.94 -0.39
CA THR A 528 5.48 -16.94 -0.93
C THR A 528 4.16 -16.86 -0.16
N THR A 529 3.70 -17.95 0.47
CA THR A 529 2.50 -17.94 1.32
C THR A 529 2.76 -17.12 2.59
N LEU A 530 3.95 -17.23 3.19
CA LEU A 530 4.37 -16.36 4.30
C LEU A 530 4.34 -14.89 3.91
N LEU A 531 4.86 -14.53 2.71
CA LEU A 531 4.86 -13.14 2.23
C LEU A 531 3.45 -12.59 1.98
N GLU A 532 2.52 -13.42 1.49
CA GLU A 532 1.10 -13.08 1.35
C GLU A 532 0.44 -12.77 2.69
N HIS A 533 0.72 -13.60 3.70
CA HIS A 533 0.28 -13.37 5.08
C HIS A 533 0.85 -12.07 5.64
N ILE A 534 2.16 -11.83 5.49
CA ILE A 534 2.81 -10.60 5.95
C ILE A 534 2.15 -9.36 5.31
N ILE A 535 1.91 -9.37 3.99
CA ILE A 535 1.21 -8.25 3.33
C ILE A 535 -0.20 -8.07 3.88
N THR A 536 -0.94 -9.16 4.07
CA THR A 536 -2.32 -9.10 4.57
C THR A 536 -2.39 -8.47 5.97
N TYR A 537 -1.48 -8.81 6.87
CA TYR A 537 -1.48 -8.31 8.26
C TYR A 537 -0.76 -6.97 8.46
N ASN A 538 0.13 -6.55 7.55
CA ASN A 538 1.04 -5.42 7.82
C ASN A 538 1.02 -4.29 6.79
N ALA A 539 0.42 -4.47 5.62
CA ALA A 539 0.40 -3.40 4.62
C ALA A 539 -0.70 -2.37 4.92
N PHE A 540 -0.37 -1.10 4.63
CA PHE A 540 -1.18 0.08 4.90
C PHE A 540 -1.82 0.59 3.61
N TYR A 541 -3.04 1.11 3.72
CA TYR A 541 -3.56 2.03 2.71
C TYR A 541 -3.00 3.43 2.93
N LEU A 542 -2.65 4.15 1.87
CA LEU A 542 -1.96 5.43 2.03
C LEU A 542 -2.94 6.57 2.34
N LYS A 543 -2.88 7.07 3.58
CA LYS A 543 -3.51 8.34 4.00
C LYS A 543 -2.72 9.54 3.48
N ASN A 544 -2.93 9.92 2.22
CA ASN A 544 -2.22 11.04 1.59
C ASN A 544 -2.64 12.38 2.22
N ILE A 545 -1.66 13.14 2.69
CA ILE A 545 -1.87 14.44 3.34
C ILE A 545 -2.51 15.50 2.42
N VAL A 546 -2.32 15.39 1.10
CA VAL A 546 -2.85 16.32 0.09
C VAL A 546 -4.35 16.14 -0.11
N HIS A 547 -4.84 14.91 0.04
CA HIS A 547 -6.25 14.57 -0.13
C HIS A 547 -6.80 13.95 1.16
N PRO A 548 -6.96 14.76 2.24
CA PRO A 548 -7.43 14.25 3.52
C PRO A 548 -8.86 13.69 3.45
N ARG A 549 -9.67 14.19 2.51
CA ARG A 549 -10.91 13.52 2.05
C ARG A 549 -10.51 12.37 1.11
N SER A 550 -9.90 11.33 1.66
CA SER A 550 -9.61 10.10 0.90
C SER A 550 -10.89 9.54 0.29
N THR A 551 -10.80 8.75 -0.77
CA THR A 551 -11.90 8.01 -1.42
C THR A 551 -12.79 7.18 -0.48
N CYS A 552 -12.39 7.04 0.80
CA CYS A 552 -13.21 6.48 1.86
C CYS A 552 -14.00 7.49 2.74
N SER A 553 -14.16 8.75 2.31
CA SER A 553 -14.97 9.75 3.02
C SER A 553 -16.41 9.28 3.21
N ASP A 554 -16.97 8.63 2.18
CA ASP A 554 -18.38 8.26 2.09
C ASP A 554 -18.60 6.74 1.91
N THR A 555 -17.56 5.98 1.51
CA THR A 555 -17.67 4.53 1.27
C THR A 555 -16.43 3.76 1.73
N ARG A 556 -16.52 2.45 1.98
CA ARG A 556 -15.36 1.59 2.28
C ARG A 556 -14.70 1.02 1.02
N ASN A 557 -14.56 1.81 -0.05
CA ASN A 557 -13.97 1.32 -1.28
C ASN A 557 -12.43 1.35 -1.22
N PHE A 558 -11.84 0.26 -0.71
CA PHE A 558 -10.40 0.09 -0.62
C PHE A 558 -9.75 -0.44 -1.92
N LEU A 559 -10.53 -0.78 -2.95
CA LEU A 559 -10.03 -1.44 -4.16
C LEU A 559 -9.12 -0.54 -4.99
N GLU A 560 -9.37 0.77 -4.98
CA GLU A 560 -8.61 1.73 -5.79
C GLU A 560 -7.52 2.45 -4.99
N LEU A 561 -7.32 2.08 -3.73
CA LEU A 561 -6.39 2.80 -2.87
C LEU A 561 -4.94 2.36 -3.08
N PRO A 562 -4.01 3.32 -3.17
CA PRO A 562 -2.59 3.00 -3.08
C PRO A 562 -2.29 2.32 -1.74
N SER A 563 -1.34 1.38 -1.78
CA SER A 563 -0.96 0.57 -0.62
C SER A 563 0.55 0.47 -0.49
N ALA A 564 1.07 0.30 0.72
CA ALA A 564 2.49 0.03 0.94
C ALA A 564 2.77 -0.84 2.17
N LEU A 565 3.93 -1.53 2.16
CA LEU A 565 4.47 -2.27 3.31
C LEU A 565 5.67 -1.52 3.87
N TYR A 566 5.75 -1.39 5.19
CA TYR A 566 6.86 -0.77 5.91
C TYR A 566 7.45 -1.74 6.94
N LEU A 567 8.66 -1.47 7.44
CA LEU A 567 9.23 -2.25 8.55
C LEU A 567 8.75 -1.74 9.91
N LEU A 568 9.30 -0.61 10.39
CA LEU A 568 9.01 -0.10 11.73
C LEU A 568 7.55 0.31 11.97
N PRO A 569 6.84 0.96 11.02
CA PRO A 569 5.41 1.25 11.19
C PRO A 569 4.55 0.02 11.47
N SER A 570 4.87 -1.14 10.91
CA SER A 570 4.14 -2.39 11.13
C SER A 570 4.29 -2.96 12.56
N LEU A 571 5.15 -2.36 13.40
CA LEU A 571 5.32 -2.75 14.81
C LEU A 571 4.52 -1.88 15.78
N PHE A 572 3.84 -0.82 15.31
CA PHE A 572 3.00 -0.01 16.18
C PHE A 572 1.68 -0.73 16.44
N ASN A 573 1.28 -0.87 17.70
CA ASN A 573 0.02 -1.50 18.09
C ASN A 573 -1.18 -0.56 17.90
N HIS A 574 -2.38 -1.15 17.90
CA HIS A 574 -3.61 -0.40 17.68
C HIS A 574 -4.13 0.32 18.93
N SER A 575 -4.65 1.54 18.73
CA SER A 575 -5.67 2.19 19.56
C SER A 575 -6.58 3.03 18.67
N CYS A 576 -7.91 3.04 18.91
CA CYS A 576 -8.82 3.94 18.19
C CYS A 576 -8.63 5.41 18.60
N VAL A 577 -8.07 5.64 19.79
CA VAL A 577 -7.61 6.96 20.27
C VAL A 577 -6.10 6.86 20.49
N PRO A 578 -5.30 6.86 19.42
CA PRO A 578 -3.87 6.67 19.52
C PRO A 578 -3.19 7.83 20.25
N ASN A 579 -1.97 7.60 20.74
CA ASN A 579 -1.11 8.65 21.26
C ASN A 579 -0.17 9.24 20.21
N THR A 580 -0.34 8.83 18.95
CA THR A 580 0.39 9.35 17.79
C THR A 580 -0.54 9.68 16.63
N THR A 581 -0.13 10.60 15.77
CA THR A 581 -0.74 10.86 14.46
C THR A 581 0.15 10.30 13.37
N TRP A 582 -0.46 9.92 12.24
CA TRP A 582 0.28 9.50 11.06
C TRP A 582 -0.41 9.92 9.76
N HIS A 583 0.40 10.15 8.72
CA HIS A 583 -0.02 10.52 7.37
C HIS A 583 1.11 10.17 6.38
N HIS A 584 0.80 10.24 5.08
CA HIS A 584 1.76 10.01 4.02
C HIS A 584 2.00 11.27 3.17
N PHE A 585 3.26 11.50 2.84
CA PHE A 585 3.67 12.33 1.71
C PHE A 585 4.04 11.39 0.56
N GLY A 586 3.15 11.24 -0.43
CA GLY A 586 3.27 10.16 -1.41
C GLY A 586 3.17 8.81 -0.69
N ASP A 587 4.26 8.06 -0.67
CA ASP A 587 4.44 6.81 0.06
C ASP A 587 5.35 6.91 1.29
N VAL A 588 5.83 8.09 1.65
CA VAL A 588 6.63 8.29 2.87
C VAL A 588 5.70 8.47 4.05
N MET A 589 5.74 7.56 5.03
CA MET A 589 4.94 7.65 6.25
C MET A 589 5.64 8.54 7.29
N VAL A 590 4.90 9.46 7.88
CA VAL A 590 5.37 10.35 8.96
C VAL A 590 4.51 10.13 10.19
N ILE A 591 5.15 9.92 11.35
CA ILE A 591 4.50 9.69 12.65
C ILE A 591 4.96 10.75 13.65
N ARG A 592 4.00 11.37 14.35
CA ARG A 592 4.24 12.41 15.38
C ARG A 592 3.47 12.11 16.65
N ALA A 593 3.93 12.66 17.77
CA ALA A 593 3.25 12.52 19.04
C ALA A 593 1.94 13.33 19.06
N ALA A 594 0.82 12.69 19.39
CA ALA A 594 -0.49 13.35 19.50
C ALA A 594 -0.76 13.92 20.89
N LYS A 595 -0.02 13.46 21.91
CA LYS A 595 -0.09 13.95 23.28
C LYS A 595 1.30 13.92 23.91
N ASN A 596 1.43 14.45 25.12
CA ASN A 596 2.64 14.22 25.92
C ASN A 596 2.75 12.72 26.26
N ILE A 597 3.92 12.13 26.04
CA ILE A 597 4.20 10.70 26.23
C ILE A 597 5.32 10.56 27.25
N VAL A 598 5.13 9.68 28.23
CA VAL A 598 6.15 9.38 29.24
C VAL A 598 7.12 8.31 28.76
N GLU A 599 8.31 8.25 29.36
CA GLU A 599 9.28 7.19 29.05
C GLU A 599 8.68 5.81 29.33
N GLY A 600 8.90 4.86 28.41
CA GLY A 600 8.36 3.50 28.49
C GLY A 600 6.90 3.35 28.06
N GLU A 601 6.16 4.44 27.82
CA GLU A 601 4.79 4.36 27.30
C GLU A 601 4.79 3.78 25.87
N GLU A 602 3.87 2.85 25.61
CA GLU A 602 3.67 2.25 24.30
C GLU A 602 3.02 3.24 23.33
N LEU A 603 3.61 3.37 22.14
CA LEU A 603 3.09 4.18 21.06
C LEU A 603 2.15 3.36 20.19
N THR A 604 0.99 3.93 19.89
CA THR A 604 -0.08 3.26 19.15
C THR A 604 -0.53 4.09 17.94
N LEU A 605 -0.97 3.41 16.88
CA LEU A 605 -1.61 4.00 15.70
C LEU A 605 -3.08 3.55 15.63
N SER A 606 -3.91 4.31 14.92
CA SER A 606 -5.20 3.77 14.47
C SER A 606 -4.99 2.94 13.19
N TYR A 607 -5.49 1.71 13.17
CA TYR A 607 -5.50 0.84 11.98
C TYR A 607 -6.74 1.06 11.11
N ILE A 608 -7.70 1.84 11.62
CA ILE A 608 -8.96 2.12 10.95
C ILE A 608 -8.68 3.11 9.82
N SER A 609 -9.13 2.76 8.62
CA SER A 609 -8.93 3.53 7.40
C SER A 609 -10.26 4.04 6.83
N GLY A 610 -11.37 3.40 7.17
CA GLY A 610 -12.71 3.75 6.72
C GLY A 610 -13.48 4.72 7.64
N PRO A 611 -14.72 5.09 7.27
CA PRO A 611 -15.53 6.10 7.96
C PRO A 611 -16.17 5.63 9.29
N GLY A 612 -15.56 4.66 9.99
CA GLY A 612 -16.16 4.02 11.16
C GLY A 612 -15.93 4.76 12.49
N ASP A 613 -16.88 5.59 12.92
CA ASP A 613 -16.78 6.36 14.18
C ASP A 613 -17.47 5.68 15.38
N THR A 614 -17.96 4.45 15.23
CA THR A 614 -18.59 3.65 16.30
C THR A 614 -17.87 2.33 16.54
N LEU A 615 -17.99 1.75 17.73
CA LEU A 615 -17.28 0.51 18.08
C LEU A 615 -17.51 -0.63 17.07
N TRP A 616 -18.71 -0.75 16.49
CA TRP A 616 -19.08 -1.82 15.56
C TRP A 616 -18.44 -1.63 14.20
N SER A 617 -18.47 -0.40 13.68
CA SER A 617 -17.77 -0.07 12.44
C SER A 617 -16.26 -0.24 12.60
N ARG A 618 -15.68 0.21 13.72
CA ARG A 618 -14.26 -0.03 14.05
C ARG A 618 -13.94 -1.51 14.22
N ALA A 619 -14.78 -2.28 14.90
CA ALA A 619 -14.55 -3.71 15.12
C ALA A 619 -14.49 -4.50 13.82
N ALA A 620 -15.34 -4.18 12.82
CA ALA A 620 -15.30 -4.83 11.51
C ALA A 620 -13.97 -4.60 10.76
N GLU A 621 -13.35 -3.42 10.87
CA GLU A 621 -12.03 -3.15 10.27
C GLU A 621 -10.88 -3.76 11.08
N LEU A 622 -11.08 -3.97 12.37
CA LEU A 622 -10.08 -4.51 13.29
C LEU A 622 -10.13 -6.02 13.42
N GLU A 623 -11.16 -6.70 12.89
CA GLU A 623 -11.42 -8.13 13.08
C GLU A 623 -10.19 -9.01 12.76
N LEU A 624 -9.46 -8.66 11.70
CA LEU A 624 -8.23 -9.35 11.30
C LEU A 624 -7.10 -9.19 12.34
N HIS A 625 -7.03 -8.05 13.03
CA HIS A 625 -5.88 -7.67 13.88
C HIS A 625 -6.12 -7.87 15.37
N THR A 626 -7.35 -7.61 15.83
CA THR A 626 -7.71 -7.69 17.25
C THR A 626 -9.20 -7.94 17.43
N SER A 627 -9.53 -8.89 18.30
CA SER A 627 -10.92 -9.16 18.69
C SER A 627 -11.49 -8.09 19.62
N ARG A 628 -10.63 -7.30 20.31
CA ARG A 628 -11.08 -6.29 21.27
C ARG A 628 -10.06 -5.16 21.44
N CYS A 629 -10.47 -3.93 21.13
CA CYS A 629 -9.73 -2.71 21.51
C CYS A 629 -10.13 -2.24 22.92
N ASP A 630 -9.14 -1.92 23.76
CA ASP A 630 -9.31 -1.48 25.16
C ASP A 630 -9.23 0.04 25.35
N CYS A 631 -9.19 0.83 24.27
CA CYS A 631 -9.11 2.28 24.38
C CYS A 631 -10.37 2.90 25.00
N SER A 632 -10.23 4.13 25.50
CA SER A 632 -11.31 4.88 26.19
C SER A 632 -12.56 5.07 25.33
N LEU A 633 -12.42 5.33 24.02
CA LEU A 633 -13.55 5.47 23.11
C LEU A 633 -14.33 4.16 22.95
N CYS A 634 -13.62 3.03 22.78
CA CYS A 634 -14.25 1.72 22.72
C CYS A 634 -14.84 1.29 24.06
N GLY A 635 -14.26 1.73 25.19
CA GLY A 635 -14.88 1.58 26.51
C GLY A 635 -16.20 2.35 26.62
N ALA A 636 -16.19 3.63 26.23
CA ALA A 636 -17.38 4.48 26.27
C ALA A 636 -18.49 3.98 25.34
N ASP A 637 -18.17 3.54 24.13
CA ASP A 637 -19.17 2.99 23.19
C ASP A 637 -19.83 1.71 23.72
N ARG A 638 -19.12 0.87 24.50
CA ARG A 638 -19.75 -0.30 25.15
C ARG A 638 -20.76 0.10 26.22
N ASN A 639 -20.59 1.27 26.84
CA ASN A 639 -21.50 1.78 27.87
C ASN A 639 -22.73 2.50 27.29
N ASP A 640 -22.70 2.89 26.00
CA ASP A 640 -23.82 3.57 25.33
C ASP A 640 -24.91 2.60 24.83
N GLU A 641 -24.72 1.29 24.95
CA GLU A 641 -25.53 0.22 24.33
C GLU A 641 -25.34 0.06 22.81
N GLU A 642 -25.52 -1.18 22.32
CA GLU A 642 -25.28 -1.55 20.92
C GLU A 642 -26.23 -0.83 19.96
N GLN A 643 -27.52 -0.79 20.27
CA GLN A 643 -28.52 -0.20 19.40
C GLN A 643 -28.29 1.29 19.20
N GLN A 644 -27.94 2.02 20.26
CA GLN A 644 -27.64 3.45 20.16
C GLN A 644 -26.39 3.72 19.33
N CYS A 645 -25.37 2.88 19.48
CA CYS A 645 -24.17 2.98 18.65
C CYS A 645 -24.44 2.69 17.16
N ARG A 646 -25.37 1.78 16.83
CA ARG A 646 -25.80 1.54 15.44
C ARG A 646 -26.53 2.75 14.87
N ILE A 647 -27.45 3.36 15.63
CA ILE A 647 -28.15 4.59 15.22
C ILE A 647 -27.15 5.73 15.02
N ARG A 648 -26.20 5.91 15.95
CA ARG A 648 -25.14 6.91 15.83
C ARG A 648 -24.28 6.72 14.57
N ALA A 649 -23.96 5.48 14.21
CA ALA A 649 -23.20 5.19 12.99
C ALA A 649 -23.94 5.66 11.73
N ALA A 650 -25.26 5.50 11.69
CA ALA A 650 -26.08 5.98 10.58
C ALA A 650 -26.05 7.52 10.45
N TYR A 651 -26.13 8.24 11.58
CA TYR A 651 -25.98 9.70 11.58
C TYR A 651 -24.58 10.15 11.19
N ASP A 652 -23.53 9.44 11.62
CA ASP A 652 -22.17 9.77 11.23
C ASP A 652 -21.95 9.64 9.72
N LEU A 653 -22.51 8.60 9.10
CA LEU A 653 -22.50 8.43 7.65
C LEU A 653 -23.28 9.52 6.93
N LEU A 654 -24.43 9.93 7.48
CA LEU A 654 -25.20 11.06 6.94
C LEU A 654 -24.39 12.36 6.97
N LEU A 655 -23.68 12.63 8.08
CA LEU A 655 -22.83 13.81 8.28
C LEU A 655 -21.62 13.92 7.35
N ARG A 656 -21.27 12.84 6.65
CA ARG A 656 -20.15 12.83 5.69
C ARG A 656 -20.58 13.24 4.28
N ARG A 657 -21.87 13.09 3.97
CA ARG A 657 -22.42 13.38 2.65
C ARG A 657 -22.36 14.87 2.32
N SER A 658 -22.14 15.17 1.05
CA SER A 658 -22.15 16.54 0.52
C SER A 658 -23.55 17.16 0.42
N ASP A 659 -24.62 16.36 0.42
CA ASP A 659 -26.01 16.78 0.20
C ASP A 659 -26.88 16.72 1.48
N ILE A 660 -26.27 16.68 2.66
CA ILE A 660 -26.97 16.62 3.95
C ILE A 660 -27.99 17.76 4.17
N GLU A 661 -27.76 18.92 3.55
CA GLU A 661 -28.56 20.14 3.69
C GLU A 661 -30.02 19.97 3.23
N GLU A 662 -30.28 19.01 2.35
CA GLU A 662 -31.63 18.73 1.85
C GLU A 662 -32.38 17.68 2.69
N ALA A 663 -31.68 16.99 3.61
CA ALA A 663 -32.19 15.79 4.28
C ALA A 663 -32.76 16.04 5.68
N ILE A 664 -32.16 16.93 6.48
CA ILE A 664 -32.53 17.18 7.88
C ILE A 664 -31.99 18.51 8.39
N SER A 665 -32.75 19.21 9.26
CA SER A 665 -32.25 20.41 9.95
C SER A 665 -31.04 20.06 10.84
N PRO A 666 -30.00 20.91 10.90
CA PRO A 666 -28.85 20.68 11.76
C PRO A 666 -29.21 20.54 13.25
N GLU A 667 -30.21 21.30 13.73
CA GLU A 667 -30.68 21.27 15.11
C GLU A 667 -31.36 19.94 15.45
N ASP A 668 -32.28 19.49 14.58
CA ASP A 668 -32.95 18.20 14.73
C ASP A 668 -31.95 17.05 14.68
N LEU A 669 -30.97 17.12 13.78
CA LEU A 669 -29.90 16.14 13.70
C LEU A 669 -29.10 16.09 15.00
N LEU A 670 -28.64 17.23 15.52
CA LEU A 670 -27.87 17.28 16.77
C LEU A 670 -28.67 16.74 17.95
N ALA A 671 -29.94 17.13 18.07
CA ALA A 671 -30.83 16.62 19.11
C ALA A 671 -30.94 15.09 19.05
N ASN A 672 -31.13 14.53 17.86
CA ASN A 672 -31.21 13.09 17.69
C ASN A 672 -29.89 12.37 17.97
N VAL A 673 -28.74 12.90 17.50
CA VAL A 673 -27.43 12.30 17.79
C VAL A 673 -27.15 12.33 19.29
N GLU A 674 -27.52 13.40 19.99
CA GLU A 674 -27.35 13.51 21.45
C GLU A 674 -28.07 12.39 22.20
N THR A 675 -29.27 11.99 21.76
CA THR A 675 -30.02 10.86 22.36
C THR A 675 -29.32 9.50 22.25
N THR A 676 -28.32 9.37 21.36
CA THR A 676 -27.56 8.12 21.17
C THR A 676 -26.39 7.95 22.15
N TYR A 677 -26.14 8.93 23.01
CA TYR A 677 -25.10 8.84 24.02
C TYR A 677 -25.69 8.55 25.40
N SER A 678 -25.01 7.72 26.17
CA SER A 678 -25.32 7.54 27.59
C SER A 678 -25.17 8.87 28.34
N ALA A 679 -25.96 9.06 29.40
CA ALA A 679 -25.77 10.18 30.32
C ALA A 679 -24.37 10.18 30.97
N LEU A 680 -23.70 9.01 31.03
CA LEU A 680 -22.33 8.87 31.52
C LEU A 680 -21.27 9.13 30.44
N ARG A 681 -21.66 9.48 29.21
CA ARG A 681 -20.74 9.75 28.12
C ARG A 681 -19.93 11.00 28.43
N GLY A 682 -18.61 10.86 28.41
CA GLY A 682 -17.68 11.98 28.53
C GLY A 682 -17.76 12.99 27.37
N SER A 683 -16.89 13.99 27.40
CA SER A 683 -16.87 15.08 26.41
C SER A 683 -16.44 14.64 25.02
N PHE A 684 -15.62 13.59 24.91
CA PHE A 684 -15.17 13.09 23.60
C PHE A 684 -16.29 12.36 22.85
N ARG A 685 -16.87 13.04 21.86
CA ARG A 685 -18.05 12.64 21.09
C ARG A 685 -17.84 12.94 19.59
N PRO A 686 -17.11 12.09 18.85
CA PRO A 686 -16.71 12.33 17.46
C PRO A 686 -17.87 12.71 16.51
N THR A 687 -18.99 12.00 16.57
CA THR A 687 -20.16 12.28 15.73
C THR A 687 -20.83 13.61 16.10
N MET A 688 -20.84 14.00 17.39
CA MET A 688 -21.32 15.34 17.78
C MET A 688 -20.40 16.43 17.24
N SER A 689 -19.08 16.21 17.25
CA SER A 689 -18.12 17.16 16.70
C SER A 689 -18.41 17.46 15.22
N ARG A 690 -18.67 16.43 14.41
CA ARG A 690 -19.12 16.59 13.02
C ARG A 690 -20.46 17.32 12.93
N GLY A 691 -21.44 16.97 13.76
CA GLY A 691 -22.74 17.63 13.82
C GLY A 691 -22.64 19.13 14.08
N TYR A 692 -21.84 19.53 15.08
CA TYR A 692 -21.61 20.94 15.39
C TYR A 692 -20.84 21.65 14.29
N SER A 693 -19.87 20.98 13.65
CA SER A 693 -19.19 21.52 12.48
C SER A 693 -20.19 21.77 11.33
N TYR A 694 -21.14 20.87 11.11
CA TYR A 694 -22.19 21.05 10.10
C TYR A 694 -23.13 22.22 10.45
N LEU A 695 -23.65 22.29 11.68
CA LEU A 695 -24.45 23.43 12.15
C LEU A 695 -23.70 24.75 11.96
N MET A 696 -22.44 24.81 12.37
CA MET A 696 -21.58 25.98 12.20
C MET A 696 -21.48 26.42 10.73
N GLN A 697 -21.40 25.46 9.80
CA GLN A 697 -21.34 25.77 8.37
C GLN A 697 -22.63 26.39 7.84
N VAL A 698 -23.78 25.92 8.30
CA VAL A 698 -25.09 26.48 7.95
C VAL A 698 -25.23 27.89 8.53
N LEU A 699 -24.96 28.07 9.82
CA LEU A 699 -25.01 29.37 10.50
C LEU A 699 -24.07 30.39 9.85
N ALA A 700 -22.86 29.97 9.46
CA ALA A 700 -21.88 30.88 8.86
C ALA A 700 -22.32 31.40 7.48
N ARG A 701 -23.10 30.63 6.71
CA ARG A 701 -23.67 31.12 5.44
C ARG A 701 -24.73 32.18 5.69
N ASN A 702 -25.61 31.93 6.65
CA ASN A 702 -26.66 32.87 7.04
C ASN A 702 -26.08 34.14 7.67
N ALA A 703 -24.95 34.03 8.39
CA ALA A 703 -24.31 35.15 9.07
C ALA A 703 -23.71 36.22 8.14
N GLU A 704 -23.51 35.89 6.86
CA GLU A 704 -23.12 36.89 5.85
C GLU A 704 -24.29 37.84 5.52
N GLU A 705 -25.55 37.40 5.68
CA GLU A 705 -26.75 38.23 5.52
C GLU A 705 -27.28 38.77 6.85
N ASP A 706 -27.15 37.99 7.93
CA ASP A 706 -27.57 38.31 9.29
C ASP A 706 -26.38 38.24 10.28
N PRO A 707 -25.63 39.34 10.44
CA PRO A 707 -24.45 39.37 11.31
C PRO A 707 -24.70 38.99 12.77
N ALA A 708 -25.95 38.98 13.26
CA ALA A 708 -26.26 38.54 14.61
C ALA A 708 -25.90 37.06 14.85
N GLN A 709 -25.83 36.25 13.79
CA GLN A 709 -25.56 34.81 13.88
C GLN A 709 -24.08 34.48 14.10
N TRP A 710 -23.15 35.43 13.92
CA TRP A 710 -21.72 35.15 14.11
C TRP A 710 -21.38 34.64 15.52
N SER A 711 -22.11 35.09 16.55
CA SER A 711 -21.91 34.59 17.92
C SER A 711 -22.25 33.09 18.03
N ALA A 712 -23.33 32.66 17.37
CA ALA A 712 -23.73 31.26 17.30
C ALA A 712 -22.74 30.41 16.47
N VAL A 713 -22.14 30.98 15.42
CA VAL A 713 -21.06 30.32 14.65
C VAL A 713 -19.86 30.02 15.56
N VAL A 714 -19.42 30.99 16.37
CA VAL A 714 -18.31 30.80 17.31
C VAL A 714 -18.67 29.78 18.38
N ALA A 715 -19.88 29.85 18.95
CA ALA A 715 -20.37 28.89 19.94
C ALA A 715 -20.39 27.45 19.40
N GLY A 716 -20.93 27.24 18.19
CA GLY A 716 -20.93 25.94 17.52
C GLY A 716 -19.52 25.44 17.22
N GLY A 717 -18.59 26.34 16.86
CA GLY A 717 -17.17 26.00 16.69
C GLY A 717 -16.53 25.49 17.98
N ILE A 718 -16.76 26.16 19.11
CA ILE A 718 -16.28 25.71 20.43
C ILE A 718 -16.83 24.32 20.77
N GLN A 719 -18.14 24.12 20.60
CA GLN A 719 -18.80 22.83 20.86
C GLN A 719 -18.23 21.71 19.98
N SER A 720 -17.96 22.00 18.71
CA SER A 720 -17.33 21.06 17.77
C SER A 720 -15.93 20.65 18.24
N LEU A 721 -15.10 21.62 18.65
CA LEU A 721 -13.74 21.38 19.13
C LEU A 721 -13.74 20.56 20.44
N GLU A 722 -14.58 20.92 21.40
CA GLU A 722 -14.68 20.20 22.68
C GLU A 722 -15.16 18.75 22.48
N ALA A 723 -16.14 18.54 21.59
CA ALA A 723 -16.59 17.21 21.22
C ALA A 723 -15.51 16.37 20.51
N ALA A 724 -14.53 17.02 19.84
CA ALA A 724 -13.35 16.36 19.29
C ALA A 724 -12.25 16.10 20.35
N GLY A 725 -12.46 16.50 21.60
CA GLY A 725 -11.49 16.34 22.69
C GLY A 725 -10.46 17.47 22.77
N VAL A 726 -10.67 18.59 22.07
CA VAL A 726 -9.83 19.78 22.19
C VAL A 726 -10.26 20.56 23.43
N VAL A 727 -9.29 20.93 24.28
CA VAL A 727 -9.56 21.82 25.41
C VAL A 727 -9.59 23.26 24.91
N VAL A 728 -10.74 23.92 24.97
CA VAL A 728 -10.87 25.35 24.64
C VAL A 728 -10.74 26.18 25.91
N LYS A 729 -9.69 27.00 26.00
CA LYS A 729 -9.39 27.85 27.17
C LYS A 729 -10.19 29.14 27.16
N ASP A 730 -10.40 29.69 25.98
CA ASP A 730 -11.08 30.97 25.77
C ASP A 730 -12.40 30.73 25.03
N LYS A 731 -13.52 30.91 25.75
CA LYS A 731 -14.86 30.63 25.25
C LYS A 731 -15.65 31.91 24.92
N ILE A 732 -14.95 33.01 24.65
CA ILE A 732 -15.58 34.26 24.23
C ILE A 732 -16.37 34.03 22.94
N VAL A 733 -17.65 34.41 22.96
CA VAL A 733 -18.58 34.38 21.82
C VAL A 733 -19.13 35.76 21.48
N VAL A 734 -18.68 36.80 22.21
CA VAL A 734 -19.04 38.20 22.01
C VAL A 734 -17.87 38.89 21.30
N PHE A 735 -18.16 39.85 20.44
CA PHE A 735 -17.16 40.54 19.63
C PHE A 735 -16.77 41.87 20.27
N GLU A 736 -15.47 42.11 20.38
CA GLU A 736 -14.93 43.42 20.75
C GLU A 736 -14.24 44.05 19.53
N HIS A 737 -14.53 45.32 19.24
CA HIS A 737 -13.80 46.06 18.21
C HIS A 737 -12.39 46.39 18.71
N THR A 738 -11.48 45.44 18.56
CA THR A 738 -10.06 45.62 18.82
C THR A 738 -9.36 46.01 17.52
N GLY A 739 -8.67 47.15 17.51
CA GLY A 739 -7.75 47.49 16.42
C GLY A 739 -6.59 46.50 16.30
N VAL A 740 -5.62 46.78 15.44
CA VAL A 740 -4.41 45.95 15.31
C VAL A 740 -3.57 46.08 16.59
N CYS A 741 -3.82 45.23 17.59
CA CYS A 741 -3.06 45.19 18.84
C CYS A 741 -1.69 44.51 18.67
N ASP A 742 -0.75 44.92 19.50
CA ASP A 742 0.66 44.47 19.54
C ASP A 742 0.81 42.94 19.69
N GLU A 743 1.76 42.34 18.97
CA GLU A 743 1.81 40.90 18.63
C GLU A 743 2.32 39.98 19.76
N SER A 744 2.86 40.52 20.85
CA SER A 744 3.96 39.84 21.54
C SER A 744 3.60 38.89 22.70
N ASN A 745 2.34 38.74 23.13
CA ASN A 745 2.05 37.98 24.36
C ASN A 745 0.70 37.22 24.47
N ASP A 746 -0.06 37.07 23.39
CA ASP A 746 -1.34 36.36 23.49
C ASP A 746 -1.17 34.84 23.54
N SER A 747 -1.66 34.24 24.63
CA SER A 747 -1.71 32.78 24.77
C SER A 747 -2.72 32.15 23.78
N LEU A 748 -2.42 30.93 23.35
CA LEU A 748 -3.32 30.14 22.49
C LEU A 748 -4.68 29.93 23.17
N VAL A 749 -5.75 30.08 22.39
CA VAL A 749 -7.15 29.88 22.81
C VAL A 749 -7.49 28.42 23.12
N ILE A 750 -6.56 27.49 22.87
CA ILE A 750 -6.69 26.06 23.13
C ILE A 750 -5.61 25.52 24.07
N GLY A 751 -5.87 24.35 24.66
CA GLY A 751 -4.88 23.51 25.31
C GLY A 751 -3.85 22.96 24.32
N THR A 752 -2.64 22.73 24.82
CA THR A 752 -1.49 22.28 24.00
C THR A 752 -0.92 20.94 24.45
N ASP A 753 -1.61 20.24 25.35
CA ASP A 753 -1.17 18.98 25.95
C ASP A 753 -1.56 17.74 25.12
N ALA A 754 -2.49 17.92 24.18
CA ALA A 754 -2.87 16.92 23.18
C ALA A 754 -3.46 17.60 21.94
N ILE A 755 -3.42 16.88 20.82
CA ILE A 755 -4.15 17.17 19.59
C ILE A 755 -5.18 16.05 19.34
N PRO A 756 -6.30 16.36 18.68
CA PRO A 756 -7.28 15.35 18.33
C PRO A 756 -6.69 14.41 17.28
N THR A 757 -6.72 13.10 17.54
CA THR A 757 -6.35 12.07 16.55
C THR A 757 -7.51 11.74 15.60
N PHE A 758 -8.70 12.23 15.94
CA PHE A 758 -9.90 12.16 15.14
C PHE A 758 -10.06 13.45 14.33
N ALA A 759 -10.13 13.32 13.00
CA ALA A 759 -10.38 14.42 12.05
C ALA A 759 -9.68 15.76 12.41
N PRO A 760 -8.35 15.78 12.66
CA PRO A 760 -7.65 17.01 13.03
C PRO A 760 -7.81 18.11 11.98
N GLU A 761 -7.89 17.75 10.70
CA GLU A 761 -8.16 18.69 9.61
C GLU A 761 -9.50 19.41 9.74
N MET A 762 -10.54 18.74 10.26
CA MET A 762 -11.85 19.34 10.51
C MET A 762 -11.76 20.37 11.64
N CYS A 763 -10.98 20.08 12.69
CA CYS A 763 -10.75 21.01 13.79
C CYS A 763 -10.03 22.28 13.29
N VAL A 764 -9.05 22.14 12.38
CA VAL A 764 -8.39 23.28 11.74
C VAL A 764 -9.38 24.11 10.92
N GLU A 765 -10.26 23.48 10.11
CA GLU A 765 -11.31 24.18 9.36
C GLU A 765 -12.29 24.93 10.26
N VAL A 766 -12.68 24.34 11.40
CA VAL A 766 -13.52 25.00 12.41
C VAL A 766 -12.82 26.26 12.94
N MET A 767 -11.54 26.17 13.31
CA MET A 767 -10.78 27.33 13.79
C MET A 767 -10.62 28.42 12.72
N LEU A 768 -10.45 28.06 11.45
CA LEU A 768 -10.42 29.02 10.34
C LEU A 768 -11.77 29.72 10.16
N ARG A 769 -12.90 29.02 10.31
CA ARG A 769 -14.22 29.65 10.26
C ARG A 769 -14.46 30.58 11.46
N MET A 770 -13.99 30.21 12.65
CA MET A 770 -14.03 31.11 13.82
C MET A 770 -13.16 32.36 13.59
N THR A 771 -11.98 32.18 12.97
CA THR A 771 -11.12 33.30 12.55
C THR A 771 -11.88 34.27 11.64
N ARG A 772 -12.59 33.75 10.64
CA ARG A 772 -13.46 34.55 9.76
C ARG A 772 -14.57 35.26 10.54
N ALA A 773 -15.24 34.58 11.47
CA ALA A 773 -16.30 35.19 12.28
C ALA A 773 -15.81 36.43 13.04
N PHE A 774 -14.68 36.32 13.76
CA PHE A 774 -14.10 37.46 14.49
C PHE A 774 -13.60 38.55 13.54
N GLN A 775 -12.98 38.19 12.41
CA GLN A 775 -12.51 39.15 11.41
C GLN A 775 -13.67 39.97 10.83
N SER A 776 -14.78 39.32 10.47
CA SER A 776 -15.98 39.99 9.93
C SER A 776 -16.61 40.95 10.94
N GLN A 777 -16.42 40.71 12.24
CA GLN A 777 -16.92 41.55 13.33
C GLN A 777 -15.87 42.56 13.84
N GLY A 778 -14.74 42.71 13.16
CA GLY A 778 -13.69 43.68 13.51
C GLY A 778 -12.87 43.33 14.77
N ASP A 779 -12.99 42.11 15.29
CA ASP A 779 -12.20 41.62 16.43
C ASP A 779 -10.90 40.96 15.92
N MET A 780 -9.95 41.81 15.53
CA MET A 780 -8.70 41.36 14.91
C MET A 780 -7.78 40.63 15.90
N ARG A 781 -7.96 40.80 17.20
CA ARG A 781 -7.20 40.09 18.22
C ARG A 781 -7.65 38.62 18.29
N MET A 782 -8.95 38.37 18.45
CA MET A 782 -9.46 37.00 18.51
C MET A 782 -9.31 36.27 17.18
N ALA A 783 -9.49 36.95 16.05
CA ALA A 783 -9.22 36.38 14.74
C ALA A 783 -7.78 35.83 14.64
N ARG A 784 -6.77 36.63 15.04
CA ARG A 784 -5.37 36.18 15.04
C ARG A 784 -5.14 35.00 15.98
N ARG A 785 -5.70 35.02 17.19
CA ARG A 785 -5.50 33.93 18.16
C ARG A 785 -6.08 32.60 17.67
N TRP A 786 -7.25 32.61 17.02
CA TRP A 786 -7.83 31.41 16.40
C TRP A 786 -7.04 30.93 15.18
N LEU A 787 -6.49 31.83 14.37
CA LEU A 787 -5.58 31.47 13.29
C LEU A 787 -4.29 30.83 13.82
N SER A 788 -3.72 31.38 14.89
CA SER A 788 -2.54 30.81 15.56
C SER A 788 -2.82 29.43 16.14
N ALA A 789 -4.02 29.21 16.70
CA ALA A 789 -4.45 27.89 17.15
C ALA A 789 -4.57 26.89 15.99
N ALA A 790 -5.15 27.31 14.85
CA ALA A 790 -5.25 26.49 13.64
C ALA A 790 -3.86 26.07 13.13
N ARG A 791 -2.93 27.02 13.04
CA ARG A 791 -1.53 26.78 12.64
C ARG A 791 -0.79 25.87 13.62
N TRP A 792 -0.97 26.08 14.92
CA TRP A 792 -0.33 25.23 15.94
C TRP A 792 -0.82 23.79 15.84
N MET A 793 -2.14 23.59 15.71
CA MET A 793 -2.74 22.25 15.61
C MET A 793 -2.26 21.52 14.37
N GLU A 794 -2.21 22.20 13.22
CA GLU A 794 -1.72 21.62 11.98
C GLU A 794 -0.22 21.28 12.09
N LYS A 795 0.61 22.20 12.60
CA LYS A 795 2.05 21.95 12.83
C LYS A 795 2.29 20.78 13.77
N ALA A 796 1.53 20.66 14.85
CA ALA A 796 1.63 19.53 15.77
C ALA A 796 1.21 18.22 15.11
N SER A 797 0.15 18.24 14.30
CA SER A 797 -0.41 17.03 13.66
C SER A 797 0.45 16.50 12.52
N THR A 798 0.99 17.40 11.69
CA THR A 798 1.65 17.05 10.42
C THR A 798 3.10 17.50 10.33
N GLY A 799 3.49 18.51 11.12
CA GLY A 799 4.78 19.16 10.98
C GLY A 799 4.78 20.30 9.98
N ALA A 800 3.62 20.66 9.41
CA ALA A 800 3.52 21.74 8.45
C ALA A 800 4.16 23.01 9.00
N ASP A 801 5.12 23.52 8.27
CA ASP A 801 5.57 24.90 8.41
C ASP A 801 4.51 25.85 7.82
N ARG A 802 4.78 27.15 7.92
CA ARG A 802 3.89 28.19 7.42
C ARG A 802 3.60 28.01 5.93
N ASP A 803 4.62 27.67 5.14
CA ASP A 803 4.49 27.51 3.69
C ASP A 803 3.59 26.31 3.35
N MET A 804 3.81 25.17 4.00
CA MET A 804 2.95 24.00 3.84
C MET A 804 1.52 24.26 4.33
N PHE A 805 1.33 24.98 5.44
CA PHE A 805 -0.01 25.36 5.92
C PHE A 805 -0.77 26.13 4.84
N HIS A 806 -0.14 27.11 4.20
CA HIS A 806 -0.74 27.85 3.11
C HIS A 806 -1.03 26.97 1.89
N LEU A 807 -0.10 26.07 1.51
CA LEU A 807 -0.32 25.14 0.40
C LEU A 807 -1.52 24.21 0.67
N ARG A 808 -1.64 23.69 1.89
CA ARG A 808 -2.65 22.71 2.25
C ARG A 808 -4.04 23.32 2.39
N TYR A 809 -4.13 24.53 2.92
CA TYR A 809 -5.41 25.21 3.18
C TYR A 809 -5.71 26.35 2.21
N VAL A 810 -5.02 26.44 1.06
CA VAL A 810 -5.19 27.53 0.09
C VAL A 810 -6.65 27.74 -0.31
N GLU A 811 -7.36 26.66 -0.65
CA GLU A 811 -8.77 26.72 -1.05
C GLU A 811 -9.66 27.24 0.08
N SER A 812 -9.42 26.78 1.32
CA SER A 812 -10.18 27.20 2.49
C SER A 812 -9.89 28.64 2.89
N LEU A 813 -8.63 29.06 2.84
CA LEU A 813 -8.23 30.45 3.11
C LEU A 813 -8.83 31.41 2.08
N GLN A 814 -8.82 31.04 0.79
CA GLN A 814 -9.44 31.84 -0.27
C GLN A 814 -10.97 31.92 -0.11
N ARG A 815 -11.62 30.76 0.08
CA ARG A 815 -13.08 30.66 0.28
C ARG A 815 -13.58 31.46 1.48
N LEU A 816 -12.76 31.58 2.54
CA LEU A 816 -13.10 32.34 3.75
C LEU A 816 -12.60 33.80 3.71
N GLY A 817 -11.94 34.25 2.64
CA GLY A 817 -11.38 35.61 2.59
C GLY A 817 -10.23 35.86 3.58
N LEU A 818 -9.52 34.80 3.97
CA LEU A 818 -8.45 34.82 4.98
C LEU A 818 -7.04 34.74 4.41
N ASP A 819 -6.85 34.63 3.09
CA ASP A 819 -5.50 34.42 2.50
C ASP A 819 -4.53 35.56 2.83
N GLU A 820 -4.92 36.82 2.58
CA GLU A 820 -4.08 37.99 2.87
C GLU A 820 -3.84 38.14 4.37
N PHE A 821 -4.90 38.01 5.18
CA PHE A 821 -4.82 38.09 6.64
C PHE A 821 -3.90 37.02 7.23
N SER A 822 -3.97 35.81 6.69
CA SER A 822 -3.08 34.72 7.09
C SER A 822 -1.63 35.06 6.72
N ARG A 823 -1.37 35.57 5.52
CA ARG A 823 0.01 35.93 5.12
C ARG A 823 0.59 37.10 5.93
N SER A 824 -0.22 38.06 6.34
CA SER A 824 0.23 39.22 7.12
C SER A 824 0.44 38.91 8.60
N THR A 825 -0.26 37.91 9.13
CA THR A 825 -0.08 37.45 10.52
C THR A 825 1.20 36.60 10.62
N VAL A 826 2.20 37.09 11.37
CA VAL A 826 3.51 36.44 11.56
C VAL A 826 3.41 35.12 12.29
#